data_AF-A0A1I1LPJ5-F1
#
_entry.id   AF-A0A1I1LPJ5-F1
#
_cell.length_a   1.000
_cell.length_b   1.000
_cell.length_c   1.000
_cell.angle_alpha   90.00
_cell.angle_beta   90.00
_cell.angle_gamma   90.00
#
_symmetry.space_group_name_H-M   'P 1'
#
loop_
_entity.id
_entity.type
_entity.pdbx_description
1 polymer ?
#
loop_
_entity_poly.entity_id
_entity_poly.type
_entity_poly.pdbx_seq_one_letter_code
_entity_poly.pdbx_strand_id
1 'polypeptide(L)'
;MNGGVKTFIQNIGYLQSARISLLIPSYQRPYVWSEDDVIKLLNDIVAASEAKEPHYYIGTIVSSSLSRSPSFRRAELELIDGQQRMTTLILLSVAFAHVRPGGKLGRFALIDSVPRLKFAIRDNVQSLFELWTGIRDKIAANDDEIASGEYTKSIYAALVALENRLRSLAHDRGDSFLEDIEQYIVDQVQWVNNVMPRDMDVNRLFTTMNTGGIQLEQSDILKSLLLKKISQDRHRYDAIWQACENMGNYFERNVRKIFSQAKWDSLGNTDLAAFSKRKFSLEKQDHQVHEGLSISELAERSAILADTEAVSDDEEVNVYCRSTISFSLLLVHALRIFLHRSNKPDIATRVIETQLSKSFLAFAHEASEDEVIDFIECLWEVRYQFDQWIVKWVRESEEEEEHLRLSAVSWGREAGGYRLKRTLNETSNLSQLQSVRYFSGERSAQYWLTSFLGRLLERPSWTLAEVEHLLEGIDNQLSLTTLTQKEASFALLGKGNVDADDIEDVCTKLSQPLGTAFEHYWFQKIEYILWRNRKKVSWYDKEKLRKYRITSKNSVEHVHAQNERRGRTVENLDMFGNLALLSPGENSSFGNKSVEVKRSEFNDRPRYESLKLAHIFNLISGDDKTWNDEKIASHQQSMLTLLRHHYG
;
A
#
# COMPACT_ATOMS: atom_id res chain seq x y z
N MET A 1 -14.32 1.01 33.16
CA MET A 1 -13.28 0.00 32.84
C MET A 1 -13.21 -0.14 31.33
N ASN A 2 -12.25 0.56 30.73
CA ASN A 2 -12.13 0.80 29.29
C ASN A 2 -11.95 -0.46 28.44
N GLY A 3 -12.85 -0.64 27.47
CA GLY A 3 -12.77 -1.65 26.41
C GLY A 3 -12.00 -1.11 25.20
N GLY A 4 -10.70 -0.90 25.33
CA GLY A 4 -9.79 -0.65 24.19
C GLY A 4 -9.12 -1.92 23.69
N VAL A 5 -8.60 -1.91 22.46
CA VAL A 5 -7.73 -2.98 21.94
C VAL A 5 -6.48 -3.07 22.80
N LYS A 6 -6.16 -4.27 23.29
CA LYS A 6 -4.97 -4.50 24.12
C LYS A 6 -3.98 -5.37 23.37
N THR A 7 -2.79 -4.83 23.14
CA THR A 7 -1.71 -5.53 22.45
C THR A 7 -0.77 -6.19 23.46
N PHE A 8 -0.50 -7.48 23.28
CA PHE A 8 0.39 -8.26 24.13
C PHE A 8 1.40 -9.01 23.28
N ILE A 9 2.66 -9.04 23.72
CA ILE A 9 3.63 -10.04 23.22
C ILE A 9 3.39 -11.31 24.03
N GLN A 10 3.12 -12.41 23.35
CA GLN A 10 2.78 -13.69 23.95
C GLN A 10 3.68 -14.79 23.39
N ASN A 11 3.90 -15.81 24.20
CA ASN A 11 4.53 -17.07 23.81
C ASN A 11 3.70 -18.24 24.36
N ILE A 12 4.12 -19.45 24.03
CA ILE A 12 3.46 -20.68 24.48
C ILE A 12 3.45 -20.78 26.01
N GLY A 13 4.57 -20.44 26.68
CA GLY A 13 4.64 -20.44 28.15
C GLY A 13 3.60 -19.52 28.81
N TYR A 14 3.34 -18.35 28.23
CA TYR A 14 2.30 -17.44 28.70
C TYR A 14 0.89 -18.05 28.54
N LEU A 15 0.56 -18.63 27.38
CA LEU A 15 -0.75 -19.28 27.17
C LEU A 15 -0.97 -20.45 28.14
N GLN A 16 0.09 -21.22 28.45
CA GLN A 16 0.04 -22.31 29.42
C GLN A 16 -0.24 -21.79 30.83
N SER A 17 0.56 -20.84 31.31
CA SER A 17 0.45 -20.27 32.66
C SER A 17 -0.86 -19.50 32.89
N ALA A 18 -1.31 -18.72 31.91
CA ALA A 18 -2.55 -17.97 31.95
C ALA A 18 -3.81 -18.83 31.67
N ARG A 19 -3.64 -20.13 31.36
CA ARG A 19 -4.73 -21.09 31.12
C ARG A 19 -5.73 -20.61 30.06
N ILE A 20 -5.19 -20.06 28.95
CA ILE A 20 -5.99 -19.47 27.87
C ILE A 20 -6.44 -20.53 26.86
N SER A 21 -7.76 -20.65 26.65
CA SER A 21 -8.38 -21.44 25.57
C SER A 21 -8.59 -20.57 24.32
N LEU A 22 -8.51 -21.19 23.14
CA LEU A 22 -8.68 -20.54 21.85
C LEU A 22 -9.92 -21.10 21.14
N LEU A 23 -10.75 -20.24 20.57
CA LEU A 23 -11.91 -20.59 19.75
C LEU A 23 -11.71 -20.09 18.33
N ILE A 24 -11.82 -20.98 17.34
CA ILE A 24 -11.94 -20.62 15.93
C ILE A 24 -13.43 -20.53 15.59
N PRO A 25 -13.94 -19.32 15.28
CA PRO A 25 -15.35 -19.10 14.98
C PRO A 25 -15.76 -19.64 13.61
N SER A 26 -17.06 -19.79 13.38
CA SER A 26 -17.60 -20.43 12.18
C SER A 26 -17.37 -19.65 10.89
N TYR A 27 -17.27 -18.33 10.98
CA TYR A 27 -17.03 -17.44 9.83
C TYR A 27 -15.58 -17.49 9.31
N GLN A 28 -14.67 -18.15 10.02
CA GLN A 28 -13.29 -18.31 9.56
C GLN A 28 -13.16 -19.35 8.46
N ARG A 29 -12.28 -19.11 7.49
CA ARG A 29 -11.97 -20.13 6.46
C ARG A 29 -11.34 -21.40 7.05
N PRO A 30 -11.46 -22.56 6.40
CA PRO A 30 -10.78 -23.79 6.80
C PRO A 30 -9.26 -23.67 6.85
N TYR A 31 -8.60 -24.65 7.48
CA TYR A 31 -7.15 -24.77 7.43
C TYR A 31 -6.70 -25.19 6.01
N VAL A 32 -5.79 -24.43 5.41
CA VAL A 32 -5.40 -24.57 3.99
C VAL A 32 -3.89 -24.51 3.74
N TRP A 33 -3.06 -24.39 4.80
CA TRP A 33 -1.61 -24.43 4.64
C TRP A 33 -1.17 -25.79 4.08
N SER A 34 -0.28 -25.72 3.09
CA SER A 34 0.32 -26.89 2.46
C SER A 34 1.38 -27.53 3.37
N GLU A 35 1.78 -28.76 3.05
CA GLU A 35 2.89 -29.43 3.74
C GLU A 35 4.18 -28.59 3.68
N ASP A 36 4.46 -27.96 2.54
CA ASP A 36 5.62 -27.09 2.34
C ASP A 36 5.58 -25.87 3.26
N ASP A 37 4.43 -25.21 3.42
CA ASP A 37 4.27 -24.05 4.30
C ASP A 37 4.53 -24.40 5.77
N VAL A 38 4.02 -25.57 6.19
CA VAL A 38 4.16 -26.09 7.55
C VAL A 38 5.60 -26.50 7.84
N ILE A 39 6.23 -27.22 6.92
CA ILE A 39 7.64 -27.63 7.03
C ILE A 39 8.54 -26.40 7.02
N LYS A 40 8.23 -25.39 6.21
CA LYS A 40 8.97 -24.13 6.18
C LYS A 40 8.93 -23.43 7.54
N LEU A 41 7.74 -23.28 8.15
CA LEU A 41 7.64 -22.69 9.48
C LEU A 41 8.48 -23.45 10.52
N LEU A 42 8.43 -24.78 10.49
CA LEU A 42 9.26 -25.61 11.39
C LEU A 42 10.75 -25.38 11.13
N ASN A 43 11.19 -25.40 9.87
CA ASN A 43 12.59 -25.20 9.52
C ASN A 43 13.09 -23.80 9.91
N ASP A 44 12.27 -22.77 9.76
CA ASP A 44 12.62 -21.41 10.16
C ASP A 44 12.81 -21.31 11.69
N ILE A 45 11.94 -21.98 12.47
CA ILE A 45 12.09 -22.10 13.94
C ILE A 45 13.37 -22.85 14.31
N VAL A 46 13.67 -23.95 13.60
CA VAL A 46 14.90 -24.73 13.82
C VAL A 46 16.14 -23.87 13.56
N ALA A 47 16.16 -23.15 12.44
CA ALA A 47 17.27 -22.26 12.10
C ALA A 47 17.47 -21.15 13.14
N ALA A 48 16.38 -20.55 13.63
CA ALA A 48 16.43 -19.53 14.68
C ALA A 48 16.96 -20.08 16.01
N SER A 49 16.55 -21.30 16.38
CA SER A 49 17.05 -22.01 17.56
C SER A 49 18.56 -22.29 17.44
N GLU A 50 19.02 -22.76 16.29
CA GLU A 50 20.44 -23.03 16.02
C GLU A 50 21.29 -21.75 16.05
N ALA A 51 20.76 -20.65 15.50
CA ALA A 51 21.37 -19.33 15.54
C ALA A 51 21.35 -18.70 16.95
N LYS A 52 20.68 -19.34 17.92
CA LYS A 52 20.46 -18.83 19.28
C LYS A 52 19.88 -17.42 19.26
N GLU A 53 18.95 -17.18 18.33
CA GLU A 53 18.24 -15.92 18.28
C GLU A 53 17.47 -15.72 19.60
N PRO A 54 17.42 -14.50 20.16
CA PRO A 54 16.72 -14.29 21.41
C PRO A 54 15.23 -14.59 21.27
N HIS A 55 14.60 -14.27 20.13
CA HIS A 55 13.18 -14.52 19.89
C HIS A 55 12.92 -14.82 18.41
N TYR A 56 11.95 -15.70 18.11
CA TYR A 56 11.45 -15.94 16.76
C TYR A 56 9.98 -15.54 16.65
N TYR A 57 9.68 -14.59 15.76
CA TYR A 57 8.32 -14.03 15.64
C TYR A 57 7.52 -14.72 14.53
N ILE A 58 6.42 -15.38 14.91
CA ILE A 58 5.53 -16.04 13.93
C ILE A 58 4.48 -15.08 13.33
N GLY A 59 4.43 -13.84 13.81
CA GLY A 59 3.57 -12.79 13.28
C GLY A 59 2.53 -12.28 14.28
N THR A 60 1.43 -11.75 13.75
CA THR A 60 0.34 -11.15 14.51
C THR A 60 -0.87 -12.08 14.59
N ILE A 61 -1.57 -11.98 15.70
CA ILE A 61 -2.86 -12.60 15.96
C ILE A 61 -3.82 -11.52 16.41
N VAL A 62 -5.05 -11.58 15.91
CA VAL A 62 -6.15 -10.77 16.43
C VAL A 62 -7.11 -11.71 17.13
N SER A 63 -7.45 -11.39 18.37
CA SER A 63 -8.39 -12.18 19.15
C SER A 63 -9.41 -11.32 19.89
N SER A 64 -10.53 -11.88 20.32
CA SER A 64 -11.49 -11.20 21.21
C SER A 64 -11.73 -12.04 22.45
N SER A 65 -11.84 -11.43 23.63
CA SER A 65 -12.07 -12.16 24.87
C SER A 65 -13.53 -12.56 25.02
N LEU A 66 -13.87 -13.85 25.20
CA LEU A 66 -15.27 -14.30 25.27
C LEU A 66 -15.87 -14.38 26.69
N SER A 67 -15.08 -14.52 27.75
CA SER A 67 -15.62 -14.99 29.05
C SER A 67 -16.33 -13.94 29.94
N ARG A 68 -17.68 -13.87 29.90
CA ARG A 68 -18.56 -13.30 30.95
C ARG A 68 -18.99 -14.41 31.92
N SER A 69 -18.13 -14.90 32.82
CA SER A 69 -18.64 -15.60 34.02
C SER A 69 -17.59 -15.71 35.13
N PRO A 70 -17.94 -15.46 36.41
CA PRO A 70 -17.04 -15.65 37.56
C PRO A 70 -16.74 -17.12 37.89
N SER A 71 -17.38 -18.08 37.21
CA SER A 71 -17.44 -19.48 37.64
C SER A 71 -16.48 -20.44 36.94
N PHE A 72 -15.58 -20.00 36.04
CA PHE A 72 -14.50 -20.86 35.53
C PHE A 72 -13.16 -20.13 35.50
N ARG A 73 -12.13 -20.75 36.10
CA ARG A 73 -10.73 -20.27 36.20
C ARG A 73 -9.97 -20.25 34.86
N ARG A 74 -10.65 -20.09 33.71
CA ARG A 74 -10.06 -20.18 32.35
C ARG A 74 -10.51 -18.97 31.51
N ALA A 75 -9.55 -18.30 30.87
CA ALA A 75 -9.84 -17.25 29.90
C ALA A 75 -10.02 -17.88 28.50
N GLU A 76 -11.03 -17.46 27.76
CA GLU A 76 -11.27 -17.93 26.39
C GLU A 76 -11.15 -16.76 25.42
N LEU A 77 -10.39 -16.98 24.34
CA LEU A 77 -10.16 -16.01 23.28
C LEU A 77 -10.69 -16.56 21.95
N GLU A 78 -11.56 -15.80 21.28
CA GLU A 78 -11.95 -16.04 19.90
C GLU A 78 -10.86 -15.54 18.95
N LEU A 79 -10.45 -16.34 17.97
CA LEU A 79 -9.45 -15.97 16.97
C LEU A 79 -10.11 -15.29 15.76
N ILE A 80 -9.79 -14.01 15.58
CA ILE A 80 -10.29 -13.16 14.48
C ILE A 80 -9.28 -13.15 13.32
N ASP A 81 -7.97 -13.18 13.60
CA ASP A 81 -6.96 -13.36 12.56
C ASP A 81 -5.73 -14.09 13.13
N GLY A 82 -4.93 -14.72 12.26
CA GLY A 82 -3.81 -15.57 12.65
C GLY A 82 -4.19 -17.05 12.88
N GLN A 83 -5.40 -17.44 12.47
CA GLN A 83 -5.93 -18.79 12.72
C GLN A 83 -5.05 -19.93 12.15
N GLN A 84 -4.46 -19.76 10.96
CA GLN A 84 -3.64 -20.80 10.33
C GLN A 84 -2.38 -21.05 11.17
N ARG A 85 -1.65 -19.98 11.53
CA ARG A 85 -0.43 -20.03 12.36
C ARG A 85 -0.69 -20.67 13.72
N MET A 86 -1.78 -20.29 14.39
CA MET A 86 -2.12 -20.89 15.68
C MET A 86 -2.51 -22.35 15.57
N THR A 87 -3.22 -22.71 14.51
CA THR A 87 -3.56 -24.11 14.25
C THR A 87 -2.28 -24.92 14.03
N THR A 88 -1.34 -24.41 13.22
CA THR A 88 -0.04 -25.06 12.99
C THR A 88 0.80 -25.18 14.25
N LEU A 89 0.82 -24.18 15.15
CA LEU A 89 1.50 -24.30 16.44
C LEU A 89 0.89 -25.38 17.34
N ILE A 90 -0.44 -25.50 17.36
CA ILE A 90 -1.10 -26.57 18.12
C ILE A 90 -0.78 -27.93 17.48
N LEU A 91 -0.82 -28.05 16.15
CA LEU A 91 -0.42 -29.28 15.44
C LEU A 91 1.04 -29.65 15.72
N LEU A 92 1.94 -28.68 15.76
CA LEU A 92 3.33 -28.89 16.13
C LEU A 92 3.46 -29.45 17.54
N SER A 93 2.67 -28.93 18.49
CA SER A 93 2.65 -29.48 19.85
C SER A 93 2.13 -30.91 19.94
N VAL A 94 1.16 -31.28 19.10
CA VAL A 94 0.66 -32.65 18.97
C VAL A 94 1.72 -33.56 18.35
N ALA A 95 2.38 -33.13 17.27
CA ALA A 95 3.45 -33.89 16.63
C ALA A 95 4.62 -34.15 17.61
N PHE A 96 5.02 -33.14 18.39
CA PHE A 96 6.00 -33.33 19.47
C PHE A 96 5.50 -34.30 20.55
N ALA A 97 4.21 -34.29 20.91
CA ALA A 97 3.67 -35.28 21.85
C ALA A 97 3.75 -36.72 21.33
N HIS A 98 3.56 -36.93 20.02
CA HIS A 98 3.66 -38.24 19.37
C HIS A 98 5.10 -38.73 19.21
N VAL A 99 6.02 -37.83 18.86
CA VAL A 99 7.44 -38.16 18.63
C VAL A 99 8.21 -38.25 19.95
N ARG A 100 7.87 -37.41 20.93
CA ARG A 100 8.52 -37.31 22.24
C ARG A 100 7.50 -37.25 23.39
N PRO A 101 6.90 -38.40 23.76
CA PRO A 101 5.96 -38.46 24.88
C PRO A 101 6.59 -37.96 26.18
N GLY A 102 5.91 -37.04 26.87
CA GLY A 102 6.38 -36.46 28.14
C GLY A 102 7.18 -35.14 28.01
N GLY A 103 7.40 -34.66 26.79
CA GLY A 103 7.99 -33.33 26.53
C GLY A 103 7.14 -32.15 27.05
N LYS A 104 7.76 -30.98 27.21
CA LYS A 104 7.12 -29.75 27.70
C LYS A 104 6.01 -29.24 26.77
N LEU A 105 6.18 -29.42 25.47
CA LEU A 105 5.25 -28.97 24.45
C LEU A 105 4.07 -29.93 24.29
N GLY A 106 4.24 -31.22 24.60
CA GLY A 106 3.15 -32.21 24.51
C GLY A 106 1.94 -31.93 25.42
N ARG A 107 2.12 -31.10 26.45
CA ARG A 107 1.03 -30.63 27.33
C ARG A 107 0.38 -29.33 26.85
N PHE A 108 0.91 -28.66 25.83
CA PHE A 108 0.38 -27.39 25.34
C PHE A 108 -0.98 -27.55 24.64
N ALA A 109 -1.16 -28.62 23.86
CA ALA A 109 -2.40 -28.89 23.14
C ALA A 109 -3.62 -29.03 24.07
N LEU A 110 -3.41 -29.23 25.38
CA LEU A 110 -4.43 -29.51 26.37
C LEU A 110 -4.51 -28.44 27.48
N ILE A 111 -5.72 -28.27 28.02
CA ILE A 111 -6.02 -27.56 29.28
C ILE A 111 -6.96 -28.45 30.09
N ASP A 112 -6.46 -28.99 31.22
CA ASP A 112 -7.23 -29.90 32.09
C ASP A 112 -7.94 -31.03 31.32
N SER A 113 -7.20 -31.71 30.45
CA SER A 113 -7.71 -32.82 29.64
C SER A 113 -8.79 -32.44 28.61
N VAL A 114 -8.83 -31.17 28.19
CA VAL A 114 -9.67 -30.66 27.09
C VAL A 114 -8.77 -29.99 26.04
N PRO A 115 -9.07 -30.06 24.72
CA PRO A 115 -8.26 -29.37 23.72
C PRO A 115 -8.23 -27.86 23.93
N ARG A 116 -7.04 -27.27 23.80
CA ARG A 116 -6.84 -25.82 23.90
C ARG A 116 -7.48 -25.06 22.74
N LEU A 117 -7.51 -25.67 21.55
CA LEU A 117 -8.11 -25.11 20.35
C LEU A 117 -9.49 -25.75 20.13
N LYS A 118 -10.52 -24.91 20.05
CA LYS A 118 -11.91 -25.31 19.78
C LYS A 118 -12.39 -24.73 18.46
N PHE A 119 -13.34 -25.39 17.80
CA PHE A 119 -13.96 -24.92 16.55
C PHE A 119 -15.47 -24.76 16.73
N ALA A 120 -16.03 -23.59 16.38
CA ALA A 120 -17.42 -23.25 16.72
C ALA A 120 -18.50 -24.03 15.97
N ILE A 121 -18.23 -24.58 14.76
CA ILE A 121 -19.18 -25.40 13.97
C ILE A 121 -18.37 -26.37 13.08
N ARG A 122 -17.52 -27.23 13.67
CA ARG A 122 -16.69 -28.23 12.96
C ARG A 122 -16.40 -29.45 13.83
N ASP A 123 -17.44 -30.21 14.17
CA ASP A 123 -17.34 -31.34 15.11
C ASP A 123 -16.39 -32.45 14.62
N ASN A 124 -16.24 -32.60 13.31
CA ASN A 124 -15.28 -33.53 12.69
C ASN A 124 -13.83 -33.15 12.96
N VAL A 125 -13.47 -31.86 12.82
CA VAL A 125 -12.13 -31.35 13.12
C VAL A 125 -11.88 -31.39 14.63
N GLN A 126 -12.86 -31.00 15.44
CA GLN A 126 -12.77 -31.06 16.89
C GLN A 126 -12.53 -32.50 17.38
N SER A 127 -13.27 -33.46 16.84
CA SER A 127 -13.11 -34.89 17.16
C SER A 127 -11.72 -35.41 16.79
N LEU A 128 -11.12 -34.90 15.72
CA LEU A 128 -9.78 -35.27 15.27
C LEU A 128 -8.69 -34.77 16.24
N PHE A 129 -8.80 -33.52 16.72
CA PHE A 129 -7.91 -33.00 17.77
C PHE A 129 -8.07 -33.77 19.10
N GLU A 130 -9.30 -34.14 19.47
CA GLU A 130 -9.55 -34.99 20.65
C GLU A 130 -8.92 -36.38 20.53
N LEU A 131 -8.95 -36.97 19.33
CA LEU A 131 -8.30 -38.25 19.04
C LEU A 131 -6.78 -38.14 19.17
N TRP A 132 -6.16 -37.15 18.53
CA TRP A 132 -4.71 -36.97 18.54
C TRP A 132 -4.15 -36.57 19.91
N THR A 133 -4.93 -35.87 20.71
CA THR A 133 -4.53 -35.51 22.08
C THR A 133 -4.79 -36.61 23.11
N GLY A 134 -5.34 -37.76 22.68
CA GLY A 134 -5.60 -38.92 23.53
C GLY A 134 -6.78 -38.76 24.49
N ILE A 135 -7.70 -37.82 24.21
CA ILE A 135 -8.92 -37.60 25.01
C ILE A 135 -10.00 -38.63 24.68
N ARG A 136 -10.08 -39.05 23.41
CA ARG A 136 -10.95 -40.15 22.96
C ARG A 136 -10.12 -41.42 22.76
N ASP A 137 -10.69 -42.57 23.12
CA ASP A 137 -10.15 -43.87 22.74
C ASP A 137 -10.06 -43.96 21.21
N LYS A 138 -9.03 -44.66 20.71
CA LYS A 138 -8.84 -44.96 19.27
C LYS A 138 -10.00 -45.83 18.76
N ILE A 139 -11.15 -45.22 18.51
CA ILE A 139 -12.12 -45.77 17.58
C ILE A 139 -11.42 -45.70 16.22
N ALA A 140 -11.39 -46.83 15.49
CA ALA A 140 -10.77 -46.94 14.18
C ALA A 140 -11.46 -45.99 13.18
N ALA A 141 -11.13 -44.71 13.23
CA ALA A 141 -11.39 -43.79 12.15
C ALA A 141 -10.45 -44.22 11.02
N ASN A 142 -11.04 -44.57 9.87
CA ASN A 142 -10.27 -45.06 8.75
C ASN A 142 -9.41 -43.90 8.21
N ASP A 143 -8.08 -44.05 8.16
CA ASP A 143 -7.17 -42.98 7.70
C ASP A 143 -7.59 -42.45 6.30
N ASP A 144 -8.15 -43.33 5.47
CA ASP A 144 -8.71 -43.00 4.15
C ASP A 144 -9.95 -42.08 4.20
N GLU A 145 -10.81 -42.21 5.21
CA GLU A 145 -11.97 -41.33 5.41
C GLU A 145 -11.54 -39.94 5.92
N ILE A 146 -10.51 -39.87 6.78
CA ILE A 146 -9.98 -38.60 7.27
C ILE A 146 -9.24 -37.85 6.16
N ALA A 147 -8.46 -38.57 5.35
CA ALA A 147 -7.70 -38.01 4.22
C ALA A 147 -8.59 -37.57 3.04
N SER A 148 -9.81 -38.09 2.94
CA SER A 148 -10.79 -37.71 1.91
C SER A 148 -11.76 -36.60 2.34
N GLY A 149 -11.84 -36.27 3.63
CA GLY A 149 -12.68 -35.19 4.13
C GLY A 149 -12.18 -33.79 3.75
N GLU A 150 -13.07 -32.97 3.17
CA GLU A 150 -12.77 -31.64 2.61
C GLU A 150 -12.11 -30.68 3.62
N TYR A 151 -12.44 -30.79 4.91
CA TYR A 151 -11.93 -29.94 5.99
C TYR A 151 -10.83 -30.59 6.85
N THR A 152 -10.69 -31.91 6.79
CA THR A 152 -9.76 -32.70 7.62
C THR A 152 -8.48 -33.05 6.88
N LYS A 153 -8.52 -33.13 5.55
CA LYS A 153 -7.38 -33.51 4.70
C LYS A 153 -6.14 -32.65 4.95
N SER A 154 -6.26 -31.33 4.89
CA SER A 154 -5.11 -30.42 5.04
C SER A 154 -4.52 -30.44 6.45
N ILE A 155 -5.36 -30.59 7.47
CA ILE A 155 -4.93 -30.67 8.88
C ILE A 155 -4.19 -31.99 9.13
N TYR A 156 -4.73 -33.10 8.60
CA TYR A 156 -4.09 -34.41 8.68
C TYR A 156 -2.73 -34.42 7.96
N ALA A 157 -2.68 -33.94 6.71
CA ALA A 157 -1.44 -33.83 5.94
C ALA A 157 -0.37 -33.00 6.67
N ALA A 158 -0.77 -31.86 7.25
CA ALA A 158 0.14 -31.03 8.04
C ALA A 158 0.71 -31.76 9.26
N LEU A 159 -0.12 -32.52 9.99
CA LEU A 159 0.35 -33.29 11.15
C LEU A 159 1.35 -34.38 10.73
N VAL A 160 1.02 -35.15 9.69
CA VAL A 160 1.88 -36.21 9.16
C VAL A 160 3.22 -35.64 8.68
N ALA A 161 3.19 -34.51 7.96
CA ALA A 161 4.40 -33.82 7.51
C ALA A 161 5.29 -33.37 8.68
N LEU A 162 4.68 -32.80 9.74
CA LEU A 162 5.40 -32.41 10.95
C LEU A 162 6.02 -33.61 11.68
N GLU A 163 5.27 -34.69 11.85
CA GLU A 163 5.78 -35.91 12.49
C GLU A 163 6.95 -36.51 11.72
N ASN A 164 6.83 -36.63 10.39
CA ASN A 164 7.88 -37.15 9.55
C ASN A 164 9.13 -36.28 9.63
N ARG A 165 8.97 -34.96 9.59
CA ARG A 165 10.09 -34.02 9.71
C ARG A 165 10.77 -34.10 11.07
N LEU A 166 9.99 -34.16 12.16
CA LEU A 166 10.53 -34.30 13.51
C LEU A 166 11.25 -35.65 13.72
N ARG A 167 10.71 -36.76 13.19
CA ARG A 167 11.38 -38.07 13.22
C ARG A 167 12.69 -38.07 12.43
N SER A 168 12.73 -37.41 11.28
CA SER A 168 13.98 -37.20 10.52
C SER A 168 14.99 -36.39 11.33
N LEU A 169 14.59 -35.28 11.94
CA LEU A 169 15.48 -34.48 12.79
C LEU A 169 15.99 -35.27 14.01
N ALA A 170 15.13 -36.09 14.64
CA ALA A 170 15.54 -36.99 15.73
C ALA A 170 16.63 -37.97 15.27
N HIS A 171 16.43 -38.57 14.08
CA HIS A 171 17.36 -39.54 13.52
C HIS A 171 18.70 -38.92 13.14
N ASP A 172 18.67 -37.73 12.50
CA ASP A 172 19.86 -37.08 11.95
C ASP A 172 20.68 -36.34 13.02
N ARG A 173 20.04 -35.82 14.06
CA ARG A 173 20.65 -34.87 15.03
C ARG A 173 20.55 -35.30 16.49
N GLY A 174 19.78 -36.36 16.79
CA GLY A 174 19.60 -36.92 18.12
C GLY A 174 18.51 -36.23 18.95
N ASP A 175 18.10 -36.90 20.03
CA ASP A 175 16.98 -36.45 20.87
C ASP A 175 17.26 -35.12 21.59
N SER A 176 18.51 -34.87 22.02
CA SER A 176 18.87 -33.61 22.69
C SER A 176 18.65 -32.38 21.80
N PHE A 177 18.82 -32.52 20.48
CA PHE A 177 18.55 -31.45 19.53
C PHE A 177 17.05 -31.13 19.46
N LEU A 178 16.19 -32.15 19.52
CA LEU A 178 14.74 -31.94 19.61
C LEU A 178 14.33 -31.31 20.95
N GLU A 179 15.02 -31.62 22.05
CA GLU A 179 14.80 -30.94 23.34
C GLU A 179 15.09 -29.44 23.25
N ASP A 180 16.18 -29.06 22.58
CA ASP A 180 16.54 -27.66 22.38
C ASP A 180 15.50 -26.92 21.54
N ILE A 181 15.03 -27.53 20.44
CA ILE A 181 13.94 -26.95 19.61
C ILE A 181 12.64 -26.85 20.41
N GLU A 182 12.29 -27.90 21.16
CA GLU A 182 11.10 -27.90 22.01
C GLU A 182 11.15 -26.75 23.04
N GLN A 183 12.30 -26.55 23.67
CA GLN A 183 12.51 -25.45 24.62
C GLN A 183 12.41 -24.08 23.94
N TYR A 184 13.01 -23.94 22.76
CA TYR A 184 12.96 -22.71 21.98
C TYR A 184 11.53 -22.34 21.58
N ILE A 185 10.73 -23.31 21.17
CA ILE A 185 9.31 -23.12 20.84
C ILE A 185 8.51 -22.64 22.05
N VAL A 186 8.78 -23.16 23.24
CA VAL A 186 8.02 -22.79 24.45
C VAL A 186 8.38 -21.37 24.92
N ASP A 187 9.67 -21.02 24.91
CA ASP A 187 10.18 -19.81 25.55
C ASP A 187 10.35 -18.64 24.58
N GLN A 188 10.89 -18.90 23.38
CA GLN A 188 11.41 -17.88 22.47
C GLN A 188 10.57 -17.67 21.21
N VAL A 189 9.69 -18.61 20.85
CA VAL A 189 8.71 -18.37 19.78
C VAL A 189 7.60 -17.47 20.30
N GLN A 190 7.51 -16.27 19.72
CA GLN A 190 6.63 -15.19 20.15
C GLN A 190 5.67 -14.75 19.04
N TRP A 191 4.55 -14.19 19.43
CA TRP A 191 3.64 -13.47 18.55
C TRP A 191 3.07 -12.25 19.25
N VAL A 192 2.57 -11.32 18.44
CA VAL A 192 1.83 -10.15 18.93
C VAL A 192 0.35 -10.48 18.87
N ASN A 193 -0.34 -10.45 20.01
CA ASN A 193 -1.78 -10.65 20.09
C ASN A 193 -2.49 -9.33 20.39
N ASN A 194 -3.31 -8.88 19.44
CA ASN A 194 -4.21 -7.75 19.60
C ASN A 194 -5.57 -8.27 20.09
N VAL A 195 -5.84 -8.09 21.38
CA VAL A 195 -7.07 -8.52 22.04
C VAL A 195 -8.12 -7.42 21.96
N MET A 196 -9.16 -7.68 21.19
CA MET A 196 -10.30 -6.80 20.95
C MET A 196 -11.31 -6.86 22.11
N PRO A 197 -12.03 -5.74 22.36
CA PRO A 197 -13.19 -5.70 23.24
C PRO A 197 -14.33 -6.59 22.74
N ARG A 198 -15.22 -7.00 23.66
CA ARG A 198 -16.33 -7.94 23.41
C ARG A 198 -17.45 -7.38 22.54
N ASP A 199 -17.60 -6.08 22.56
CA ASP A 199 -18.68 -5.28 21.99
C ASP A 199 -18.33 -4.73 20.60
N MET A 200 -17.16 -5.06 20.07
CA MET A 200 -16.70 -4.61 18.76
C MET A 200 -17.31 -5.47 17.64
N ASP A 201 -17.85 -4.81 16.59
CA ASP A 201 -18.41 -5.50 15.42
C ASP A 201 -17.29 -6.14 14.58
N VAL A 202 -17.07 -7.42 14.87
CA VAL A 202 -16.05 -8.26 14.25
C VAL A 202 -16.23 -8.33 12.71
N ASN A 203 -17.46 -8.26 12.19
CA ASN A 203 -17.73 -8.35 10.74
C ASN A 203 -17.29 -7.11 9.96
N ARG A 204 -17.39 -5.92 10.56
CA ARG A 204 -16.90 -4.66 9.97
C ARG A 204 -15.37 -4.59 9.92
N LEU A 205 -14.70 -5.23 10.88
CA LEU A 205 -13.25 -5.40 10.88
C LEU A 205 -12.79 -6.42 9.84
N PHE A 206 -13.54 -7.51 9.62
CA PHE A 206 -13.22 -8.50 8.58
C PHE A 206 -13.21 -7.91 7.17
N THR A 207 -14.17 -7.04 6.86
CA THR A 207 -14.19 -6.31 5.58
C THR A 207 -13.00 -5.36 5.46
N THR A 208 -12.56 -4.76 6.57
CA THR A 208 -11.39 -3.88 6.57
C THR A 208 -10.06 -4.66 6.47
N MET A 209 -9.92 -5.80 7.14
CA MET A 209 -8.70 -6.61 7.19
C MET A 209 -8.50 -7.49 5.94
N ASN A 210 -9.57 -8.09 5.41
CA ASN A 210 -9.47 -8.97 4.22
C ASN A 210 -9.47 -8.21 2.90
N THR A 211 -10.06 -7.02 2.83
CA THR A 211 -9.97 -6.16 1.65
C THR A 211 -8.73 -5.25 1.70
N GLY A 212 -8.07 -5.13 2.87
CA GLY A 212 -6.93 -4.24 3.11
C GLY A 212 -5.59 -4.90 3.46
N GLY A 213 -5.48 -6.23 3.60
CA GLY A 213 -4.18 -6.91 3.77
C GLY A 213 -3.40 -6.48 5.03
N ILE A 214 -4.07 -6.34 6.17
CA ILE A 214 -3.45 -5.81 7.40
C ILE A 214 -2.66 -6.92 8.12
N GLN A 215 -1.43 -7.13 7.68
CA GLN A 215 -0.30 -7.51 8.54
C GLN A 215 -0.02 -6.28 9.44
N LEU A 216 0.37 -6.42 10.72
CA LEU A 216 0.86 -5.26 11.50
C LEU A 216 1.81 -4.46 10.61
N GLU A 217 1.48 -3.20 10.33
CA GLU A 217 2.23 -2.46 9.33
C GLU A 217 3.68 -2.34 9.84
N GLN A 218 4.66 -2.58 8.98
CA GLN A 218 6.07 -2.37 9.33
C GLN A 218 6.32 -0.93 9.85
N SER A 219 5.44 0.01 9.49
CA SER A 219 5.37 1.39 9.97
C SER A 219 5.13 1.48 11.48
N ASP A 220 4.29 0.64 12.09
CA ASP A 220 4.00 0.64 13.53
C ASP A 220 5.21 0.24 14.38
N ILE A 221 5.95 -0.78 13.91
CA ILE A 221 7.19 -1.23 14.56
C ILE A 221 8.22 -0.09 14.49
N LEU A 222 8.38 0.50 13.31
CA LEU A 222 9.30 1.62 13.10
C LEU A 222 8.93 2.81 13.98
N LYS A 223 7.65 3.18 14.04
CA LYS A 223 7.11 4.23 14.91
C LYS A 223 7.50 4.00 16.37
N SER A 224 7.28 2.78 16.87
CA SER A 224 7.63 2.42 18.25
C SER A 224 9.12 2.56 18.53
N LEU A 225 9.97 2.10 17.60
CA LEU A 225 11.43 2.21 17.71
C LEU A 225 11.90 3.67 17.74
N LEU A 226 11.38 4.51 16.85
CA LEU A 226 11.74 5.92 16.77
C LEU A 226 11.23 6.69 18.00
N LEU A 227 9.96 6.55 18.36
CA LEU A 227 9.38 7.25 19.51
C LEU A 227 10.00 6.83 20.85
N LYS A 228 10.58 5.63 20.96
CA LYS A 228 11.32 5.21 22.16
C LYS A 228 12.57 6.05 22.41
N LYS A 229 13.16 6.66 21.36
CA LYS A 229 14.34 7.52 21.48
C LYS A 229 14.02 8.95 21.91
N ILE A 230 12.75 9.34 21.87
CA ILE A 230 12.30 10.69 22.26
C ILE A 230 11.98 10.69 23.76
N SER A 231 12.71 11.53 24.50
CA SER A 231 12.58 11.70 25.94
C SER A 231 11.54 12.77 26.30
N GLN A 232 11.43 13.85 25.51
CA GLN A 232 10.51 14.96 25.76
C GLN A 232 9.41 15.09 24.70
N ASP A 233 8.20 15.46 25.14
CA ASP A 233 7.06 15.71 24.24
C ASP A 233 6.72 14.54 23.27
N ARG A 234 7.02 13.29 23.65
CA ARG A 234 6.78 12.08 22.83
C ARG A 234 5.35 12.00 22.27
N HIS A 235 4.34 12.39 23.05
CA HIS A 235 2.93 12.43 22.65
C HIS A 235 2.68 13.34 21.44
N ARG A 236 3.44 14.43 21.30
CA ARG A 236 3.33 15.36 20.16
C ARG A 236 3.88 14.75 18.88
N TYR A 237 5.02 14.08 18.97
CA TYR A 237 5.63 13.43 17.82
C TYR A 237 4.83 12.17 17.39
N ASP A 238 4.20 11.47 18.33
CA ASP A 238 3.18 10.46 18.02
C ASP A 238 1.98 11.06 17.28
N ALA A 239 1.46 12.21 17.73
CA ALA A 239 0.38 12.92 17.05
C ALA A 239 0.74 13.38 15.63
N ILE A 240 1.98 13.86 15.40
CA ILE A 240 2.48 14.17 14.05
C ILE A 240 2.47 12.92 13.16
N TRP A 241 2.97 11.80 13.68
CA TRP A 241 2.98 10.53 12.94
C TRP A 241 1.56 10.10 12.56
N GLN A 242 0.64 10.06 13.53
CA GLN A 242 -0.76 9.70 13.31
C GLN A 242 -1.44 10.59 12.26
N ALA A 243 -1.10 11.89 12.22
CA ALA A 243 -1.63 12.81 11.21
C ALA A 243 -1.16 12.43 9.79
N CYS A 244 0.04 11.87 9.68
CA CYS A 244 0.65 11.47 8.42
C CYS A 244 0.31 10.03 7.99
N GLU A 245 -0.07 9.17 8.93
CA GLU A 245 -0.30 7.73 8.73
C GLU A 245 -1.55 7.44 7.90
N ASN A 246 -2.65 8.16 8.15
CA ASN A 246 -3.89 7.95 7.40
C ASN A 246 -3.79 8.52 5.97
N MET A 247 -3.48 7.66 4.99
CA MET A 247 -3.39 8.00 3.56
C MET A 247 -4.76 8.02 2.84
N GLY A 248 -5.82 7.49 3.46
CA GLY A 248 -7.20 7.46 2.93
C GLY A 248 -7.99 8.77 3.14
N ASN A 249 -7.37 9.73 3.81
CA ASN A 249 -7.90 11.06 4.04
C ASN A 249 -6.82 12.12 3.75
N TYR A 250 -7.24 13.37 3.64
CA TYR A 250 -6.34 14.49 3.39
C TYR A 250 -5.69 15.01 4.68
N PHE A 251 -4.43 15.44 4.55
CA PHE A 251 -3.54 15.80 5.64
C PHE A 251 -4.15 16.88 6.54
N GLU A 252 -4.69 17.96 5.98
CA GLU A 252 -5.31 19.03 6.77
C GLU A 252 -6.50 18.54 7.61
N ARG A 253 -7.23 17.53 7.13
CA ARG A 253 -8.34 16.93 7.86
C ARG A 253 -7.84 16.03 8.98
N ASN A 254 -6.77 15.27 8.75
CA ASN A 254 -6.14 14.45 9.79
C ASN A 254 -5.56 15.34 10.89
N VAL A 255 -4.82 16.39 10.53
CA VAL A 255 -4.27 17.36 11.48
C VAL A 255 -5.40 18.02 12.29
N ARG A 256 -6.52 18.39 11.65
CA ARG A 256 -7.68 18.96 12.36
C ARG A 256 -8.32 18.02 13.36
N LYS A 257 -8.38 16.73 13.06
CA LYS A 257 -8.89 15.73 14.00
C LYS A 257 -7.99 15.56 15.22
N ILE A 258 -6.67 15.54 15.01
CA ILE A 258 -5.70 15.30 16.07
C ILE A 258 -5.42 16.57 16.90
N PHE A 259 -5.27 17.71 16.25
CA PHE A 259 -5.03 19.03 16.86
C PHE A 259 -6.30 19.87 16.87
N SER A 260 -7.38 19.31 17.44
CA SER A 260 -8.72 19.94 17.45
C SER A 260 -8.76 21.27 18.22
N GLN A 261 -7.90 21.44 19.22
CA GLN A 261 -7.80 22.65 20.05
C GLN A 261 -6.95 23.76 19.41
N ALA A 262 -6.30 23.51 18.26
CA ALA A 262 -5.56 24.55 17.56
C ALA A 262 -6.51 25.68 17.10
N LYS A 263 -6.01 26.92 17.04
CA LYS A 263 -6.80 28.07 16.59
C LYS A 263 -6.94 28.08 15.07
N TRP A 264 -7.75 27.17 14.54
CA TRP A 264 -7.98 26.98 13.10
C TRP A 264 -8.42 28.26 12.38
N ASP A 265 -9.18 29.14 13.05
CA ASP A 265 -9.61 30.44 12.48
C ASP A 265 -8.48 31.44 12.25
N SER A 266 -7.30 31.19 12.83
CA SER A 266 -6.13 32.06 12.71
C SER A 266 -5.03 31.49 11.82
N LEU A 267 -5.23 30.29 11.28
CA LEU A 267 -4.24 29.63 10.41
C LEU A 267 -4.37 30.13 8.97
N GLY A 268 -3.22 30.42 8.36
CA GLY A 268 -3.11 30.73 6.93
C GLY A 268 -2.73 29.52 6.07
N ASN A 269 -2.73 29.71 4.74
CA ASN A 269 -2.43 28.65 3.76
C ASN A 269 -1.08 27.94 3.98
N THR A 270 -0.08 28.66 4.49
CA THR A 270 1.29 28.17 4.69
C THR A 270 1.55 27.61 6.08
N ASP A 271 0.59 27.71 7.00
CA ASP A 271 0.81 27.36 8.41
C ASP A 271 0.91 25.86 8.67
N LEU A 272 0.43 25.06 7.73
CA LEU A 272 0.60 23.60 7.73
C LEU A 272 1.87 23.17 7.00
N ALA A 273 2.60 24.08 6.32
CA ALA A 273 3.75 23.73 5.50
C ALA A 273 4.95 23.24 6.33
N ALA A 274 5.06 23.70 7.57
CA ALA A 274 6.06 23.24 8.54
C ALA A 274 5.40 23.14 9.92
N PHE A 275 5.87 22.18 10.72
CA PHE A 275 5.33 21.98 12.06
C PHE A 275 5.66 23.17 12.98
N SER A 276 4.71 23.59 13.82
CA SER A 276 4.91 24.66 14.79
C SER A 276 4.32 24.32 16.15
N LYS A 277 5.20 24.15 17.14
CA LYS A 277 4.82 23.88 18.54
C LYS A 277 3.86 24.93 19.13
N ARG A 278 3.92 26.18 18.66
CA ARG A 278 3.04 27.28 19.13
C ARG A 278 1.63 27.21 18.52
N LYS A 279 1.52 26.77 17.26
CA LYS A 279 0.23 26.71 16.53
C LYS A 279 -0.50 25.39 16.77
N PHE A 280 0.26 24.31 16.91
CA PHE A 280 -0.24 22.94 17.12
C PHE A 280 0.19 22.43 18.50
N SER A 281 -0.29 23.10 19.55
CA SER A 281 -0.07 22.66 20.93
C SER A 281 -1.07 21.57 21.30
N LEU A 282 -0.57 20.51 21.94
CA LEU A 282 -1.38 19.62 22.75
C LEU A 282 -1.22 20.09 24.20
N GLU A 283 -2.32 20.26 24.92
CA GLU A 283 -2.24 20.56 26.35
C GLU A 283 -1.48 19.43 27.04
N LYS A 284 -0.54 19.76 27.93
CA LYS A 284 0.05 18.78 28.85
C LYS A 284 -1.09 18.33 29.74
N GLN A 285 -1.68 17.20 29.39
CA GLN A 285 -2.35 16.40 30.38
C GLN A 285 -1.26 16.04 31.39
N ASP A 286 -1.44 16.47 32.64
CA ASP A 286 -0.73 15.93 33.79
C ASP A 286 -0.70 14.40 33.66
N HIS A 287 0.23 13.71 34.32
CA HIS A 287 0.29 12.25 34.37
C HIS A 287 -0.94 11.61 35.08
N GLN A 288 -2.15 11.92 34.66
CA GLN A 288 -3.18 10.94 34.44
C GLN A 288 -2.91 10.32 33.08
N VAL A 289 -2.66 9.00 33.08
CA VAL A 289 -2.91 8.16 31.92
C VAL A 289 -4.29 8.58 31.41
N HIS A 290 -4.36 9.30 30.29
CA HIS A 290 -5.61 9.46 29.59
C HIS A 290 -5.95 8.08 29.05
N GLU A 291 -6.65 7.33 29.90
CA GLU A 291 -7.66 6.38 29.50
C GLU A 291 -8.42 7.04 28.34
N GLY A 292 -8.20 6.53 27.13
CA GLY A 292 -8.96 6.96 25.96
C GLY A 292 -10.44 6.88 26.31
N LEU A 293 -11.20 7.89 25.89
CA LEU A 293 -12.64 7.96 26.12
C LEU A 293 -13.26 6.60 25.80
N SER A 294 -13.99 6.05 26.77
CA SER A 294 -14.73 4.81 26.57
C SER A 294 -15.81 5.05 25.49
N ILE A 295 -16.17 4.01 24.74
CA ILE A 295 -17.29 4.10 23.79
C ILE A 295 -18.58 4.51 24.52
N SER A 296 -18.74 4.19 25.80
CA SER A 296 -19.81 4.69 26.67
C SER A 296 -19.79 6.21 26.88
N GLU A 297 -18.63 6.85 27.02
CA GLU A 297 -18.53 8.31 27.15
C GLU A 297 -18.70 9.03 25.80
N LEU A 298 -18.33 8.37 24.70
CA LEU A 298 -18.69 8.79 23.33
C LEU A 298 -20.18 8.60 23.04
N ALA A 299 -20.79 7.54 23.57
CA ALA A 299 -22.21 7.23 23.42
C ALA A 299 -23.10 8.12 24.31
N GLU A 300 -22.69 8.44 25.52
CA GLU A 300 -23.39 9.42 26.38
C GLU A 300 -23.31 10.83 25.80
N ARG A 301 -22.17 11.21 25.19
CA ARG A 301 -22.11 12.44 24.38
C ARG A 301 -23.00 12.36 23.14
N SER A 302 -23.13 11.21 22.49
CA SER A 302 -24.07 11.02 21.38
C SER A 302 -25.55 11.08 21.83
N ALA A 303 -25.85 10.67 23.06
CA ALA A 303 -27.19 10.73 23.64
C ALA A 303 -27.56 12.15 24.12
N ILE A 304 -26.61 12.91 24.65
CA ILE A 304 -26.82 14.34 24.99
C ILE A 304 -26.98 15.19 23.71
N LEU A 305 -26.34 14.78 22.60
CA LEU A 305 -26.53 15.38 21.27
C LEU A 305 -27.86 14.97 20.61
N ALA A 306 -28.50 13.89 21.05
CA ALA A 306 -29.77 13.41 20.49
C ALA A 306 -31.00 14.21 20.96
N ASP A 307 -30.92 14.88 22.13
CA ASP A 307 -32.03 15.66 22.70
C ASP A 307 -31.99 17.17 22.35
N THR A 308 -31.06 17.60 21.49
CA THR A 308 -31.05 18.97 20.96
C THR A 308 -31.12 18.93 19.44
N GLU A 309 -32.34 18.74 18.93
CA GLU A 309 -32.65 18.91 17.50
C GLU A 309 -32.16 20.28 17.01
N ALA A 310 -31.27 20.22 16.00
CA ALA A 310 -30.98 21.21 14.95
C ALA A 310 -29.49 21.52 14.74
N VAL A 311 -28.63 20.52 14.51
CA VAL A 311 -27.40 20.73 13.72
C VAL A 311 -27.16 19.50 12.83
N SER A 312 -26.89 19.80 11.55
CA SER A 312 -26.78 18.93 10.37
C SER A 312 -25.96 17.64 10.50
N ASP A 313 -26.50 16.58 9.89
CA ASP A 313 -25.87 15.30 9.50
C ASP A 313 -24.44 15.43 8.97
N ASP A 314 -23.55 14.56 9.46
CA ASP A 314 -22.51 13.81 8.73
C ASP A 314 -21.35 13.49 9.71
N GLU A 315 -21.09 12.20 10.02
CA GLU A 315 -19.73 11.68 10.25
C GLU A 315 -19.72 10.15 10.49
N GLU A 316 -20.04 9.37 9.45
CA GLU A 316 -19.43 8.04 9.27
C GLU A 316 -17.96 8.17 8.84
N VAL A 317 -17.15 7.11 9.02
CA VAL A 317 -15.73 7.04 8.59
C VAL A 317 -15.64 7.10 7.06
N ASN A 318 -15.70 8.31 6.50
CA ASN A 318 -15.64 8.55 5.07
C ASN A 318 -14.20 8.40 4.54
N VAL A 319 -13.99 7.46 3.61
CA VAL A 319 -12.78 7.41 2.77
C VAL A 319 -12.93 8.45 1.66
N TYR A 320 -12.09 9.48 1.65
CA TYR A 320 -12.25 10.63 0.74
C TYR A 320 -11.42 10.51 -0.54
N CYS A 321 -10.36 9.71 -0.50
CA CYS A 321 -9.47 9.48 -1.64
C CYS A 321 -8.65 8.22 -1.42
N ARG A 322 -8.20 7.60 -2.51
CA ARG A 322 -7.17 6.55 -2.48
C ARG A 322 -5.84 7.12 -2.94
N SER A 323 -4.84 7.05 -2.07
CA SER A 323 -3.47 7.53 -2.33
C SER A 323 -2.80 6.76 -3.48
N THR A 324 -1.86 7.41 -4.17
CA THR A 324 -1.02 6.80 -5.22
C THR A 324 0.08 5.91 -4.65
N ILE A 325 0.47 6.10 -3.39
CA ILE A 325 1.44 5.29 -2.66
C ILE A 325 0.94 4.96 -1.25
N SER A 326 1.46 3.87 -0.67
CA SER A 326 1.25 3.50 0.74
C SER A 326 2.01 4.42 1.69
N PHE A 327 1.63 4.40 2.96
CA PHE A 327 2.34 5.16 4.00
C PHE A 327 3.78 4.65 4.17
N SER A 328 4.00 3.33 4.12
CA SER A 328 5.32 2.71 4.11
C SER A 328 6.24 3.29 3.03
N LEU A 329 5.74 3.42 1.80
CA LEU A 329 6.54 3.99 0.71
C LEU A 329 6.79 5.50 0.91
N LEU A 330 5.82 6.25 1.43
CA LEU A 330 5.99 7.66 1.79
C LEU A 330 7.09 7.85 2.84
N LEU A 331 7.15 6.98 3.86
CA LEU A 331 8.21 6.99 4.87
C LEU A 331 9.60 6.81 4.25
N VAL A 332 9.75 5.89 3.30
CA VAL A 332 11.03 5.70 2.59
C VAL A 332 11.42 6.96 1.81
N HIS A 333 10.49 7.59 1.08
CA HIS A 333 10.77 8.86 0.40
C HIS A 333 11.14 9.99 1.38
N ALA A 334 10.41 10.10 2.50
CA ALA A 334 10.70 11.08 3.54
C ALA A 334 12.09 10.87 4.16
N LEU A 335 12.49 9.61 4.39
CA LEU A 335 13.83 9.28 4.89
C LEU A 335 14.91 9.72 3.91
N ARG A 336 14.74 9.44 2.62
CA ARG A 336 15.71 9.87 1.58
C ARG A 336 15.85 11.39 1.55
N ILE A 337 14.73 12.12 1.60
CA ILE A 337 14.74 13.59 1.63
C ILE A 337 15.44 14.11 2.88
N PHE A 338 15.14 13.52 4.05
CA PHE A 338 15.79 13.84 5.31
C PHE A 338 17.30 13.59 5.26
N LEU A 339 17.74 12.43 4.76
CA LEU A 339 19.17 12.09 4.63
C LEU A 339 19.90 13.10 3.76
N HIS A 340 19.31 13.50 2.62
CA HIS A 340 19.89 14.52 1.75
C HIS A 340 20.03 15.87 2.45
N ARG A 341 18.98 16.34 3.15
CA ARG A 341 19.02 17.59 3.94
C ARG A 341 20.06 17.57 5.05
N SER A 342 20.28 16.39 5.64
CA SER A 342 21.30 16.13 6.65
C SER A 342 22.69 15.86 6.06
N ASN A 343 22.89 16.04 4.74
CA ASN A 343 24.13 15.79 4.01
C ASN A 343 24.67 14.35 4.22
N LYS A 344 23.78 13.37 4.32
CA LYS A 344 24.06 11.94 4.46
C LYS A 344 23.84 11.22 3.12
N PRO A 345 24.52 10.08 2.89
CA PRO A 345 24.32 9.29 1.69
C PRO A 345 22.90 8.71 1.62
N ASP A 346 22.45 8.37 0.40
CA ASP A 346 21.18 7.69 0.17
C ASP A 346 21.15 6.30 0.83
N ILE A 347 19.94 5.74 1.00
CA ILE A 347 19.77 4.38 1.52
C ILE A 347 20.40 3.35 0.56
N ALA A 348 20.96 2.26 1.09
CA ALA A 348 21.53 1.19 0.25
C ALA A 348 20.46 0.34 -0.43
N THR A 349 19.32 0.13 0.24
CA THR A 349 18.20 -0.72 -0.21
C THR A 349 17.44 -0.15 -1.41
N ARG A 350 16.61 -0.98 -2.06
CA ARG A 350 15.68 -0.52 -3.10
C ARG A 350 14.52 0.22 -2.43
N VAL A 351 14.02 1.26 -3.09
CA VAL A 351 12.86 2.03 -2.63
C VAL A 351 11.58 1.23 -2.89
N ILE A 352 11.27 0.27 -2.02
CA ILE A 352 10.04 -0.53 -2.07
C ILE A 352 9.48 -0.76 -0.66
N GLU A 353 8.16 -0.87 -0.57
CA GLU A 353 7.44 -1.03 0.70
C GLU A 353 7.92 -2.23 1.53
N THR A 354 8.18 -3.37 0.89
CA THR A 354 8.60 -4.60 1.58
C THR A 354 9.99 -4.51 2.24
N GLN A 355 10.76 -3.47 1.92
CA GLN A 355 12.08 -3.21 2.49
C GLN A 355 12.07 -2.06 3.52
N LEU A 356 10.90 -1.63 4.03
CA LEU A 356 10.81 -0.53 4.99
C LEU A 356 11.75 -0.74 6.18
N SER A 357 11.64 -1.89 6.87
CA SER A 357 12.49 -2.17 8.04
C SER A 357 13.98 -2.17 7.71
N LYS A 358 14.39 -2.69 6.54
CA LYS A 358 15.79 -2.69 6.12
C LYS A 358 16.29 -1.29 5.77
N SER A 359 15.45 -0.48 5.12
CA SER A 359 15.78 0.90 4.72
C SER A 359 15.97 1.81 5.93
N PHE A 360 15.24 1.56 7.01
CA PHE A 360 15.33 2.31 8.25
C PHE A 360 16.31 1.74 9.28
N LEU A 361 16.86 0.54 9.08
CA LEU A 361 17.65 -0.17 10.10
C LEU A 361 18.82 0.68 10.64
N ALA A 362 19.63 1.24 9.74
CA ALA A 362 20.76 2.09 10.11
C ALA A 362 20.29 3.35 10.87
N PHE A 363 19.30 4.05 10.33
CA PHE A 363 18.75 5.25 10.95
C PHE A 363 18.12 4.97 12.32
N ALA A 364 17.27 3.95 12.44
CA ALA A 364 16.61 3.59 13.69
C ALA A 364 17.61 3.17 14.78
N HIS A 365 18.73 2.55 14.42
CA HIS A 365 19.77 2.16 15.38
C HIS A 365 20.65 3.35 15.78
N GLU A 366 21.14 4.13 14.83
CA GLU A 366 22.20 5.13 15.03
C GLU A 366 21.69 6.54 15.34
N ALA A 367 20.45 6.88 14.96
CA ALA A 367 19.95 8.24 15.08
C ALA A 367 19.90 8.75 16.53
N SER A 368 20.28 10.02 16.72
CA SER A 368 20.09 10.75 17.97
C SER A 368 18.62 11.12 18.19
N GLU A 369 18.27 11.59 19.39
CA GLU A 369 16.93 12.11 19.67
C GLU A 369 16.56 13.28 18.72
N ASP A 370 17.48 14.22 18.52
CA ASP A 370 17.29 15.37 17.63
C ASP A 370 17.06 14.93 16.18
N GLU A 371 17.83 13.96 15.68
CA GLU A 371 17.67 13.45 14.32
C GLU A 371 16.33 12.73 14.11
N VAL A 372 15.82 12.02 15.13
CA VAL A 372 14.50 11.40 15.08
C VAL A 372 13.40 12.47 15.04
N ILE A 373 13.55 13.53 15.84
CA ILE A 373 12.63 14.68 15.84
C ILE A 373 12.63 15.36 14.46
N ASP A 374 13.80 15.67 13.92
CA ASP A 374 13.95 16.32 12.61
C ASP A 374 13.37 15.45 11.48
N PHE A 375 13.51 14.13 11.56
CA PHE A 375 12.88 13.21 10.61
C PHE A 375 11.35 13.25 10.71
N ILE A 376 10.76 13.23 11.91
CA ILE A 376 9.30 13.29 12.10
C ILE A 376 8.75 14.64 11.64
N GLU A 377 9.47 15.74 11.87
CA GLU A 377 9.09 17.06 11.34
C GLU A 377 9.25 17.11 9.81
N CYS A 378 10.28 16.48 9.25
CA CYS A 378 10.41 16.31 7.79
C CYS A 378 9.25 15.50 7.20
N LEU A 379 8.77 14.46 7.90
CA LEU A 379 7.60 13.67 7.48
C LEU A 379 6.34 14.53 7.40
N TRP A 380 6.14 15.45 8.34
CA TRP A 380 5.04 16.42 8.30
C TRP A 380 5.11 17.28 7.03
N GLU A 381 6.28 17.86 6.73
CA GLU A 381 6.48 18.69 5.53
C GLU A 381 6.23 17.91 4.23
N VAL A 382 6.78 16.69 4.16
CA VAL A 382 6.59 15.79 3.02
C VAL A 382 5.12 15.44 2.84
N ARG A 383 4.41 15.09 3.91
CA ARG A 383 2.99 14.74 3.84
C ARG A 383 2.13 15.94 3.45
N TYR A 384 2.45 17.13 3.95
CA TYR A 384 1.78 18.36 3.52
C TYR A 384 1.92 18.57 2.01
N GLN A 385 3.15 18.56 1.48
CA GLN A 385 3.36 18.77 0.04
C GLN A 385 2.77 17.64 -0.81
N PHE A 386 2.81 16.40 -0.31
CA PHE A 386 2.17 15.26 -0.96
C PHE A 386 0.66 15.50 -1.15
N ASP A 387 -0.05 15.92 -0.11
CA ASP A 387 -1.50 16.15 -0.18
C ASP A 387 -1.92 17.46 -0.86
N GLN A 388 -0.98 18.39 -1.07
CA GLN A 388 -1.19 19.60 -1.87
C GLN A 388 -0.98 19.34 -3.37
N TRP A 389 0.06 18.61 -3.74
CA TRP A 389 0.56 18.58 -5.11
C TRP A 389 0.52 17.22 -5.79
N ILE A 390 0.21 16.13 -5.09
CA ILE A 390 0.15 14.80 -5.70
C ILE A 390 -1.29 14.41 -6.03
N VAL A 391 -1.49 13.89 -7.24
CA VAL A 391 -2.77 13.34 -7.67
C VAL A 391 -3.19 12.17 -6.77
N LYS A 392 -4.48 12.06 -6.50
CA LYS A 392 -5.07 10.91 -5.80
C LYS A 392 -6.22 10.33 -6.61
N TRP A 393 -6.51 9.06 -6.40
CA TRP A 393 -7.69 8.42 -6.95
C TRP A 393 -8.92 8.92 -6.20
N VAL A 394 -9.83 9.55 -6.93
CA VAL A 394 -11.09 10.07 -6.40
C VAL A 394 -12.22 9.61 -7.30
N ARG A 395 -13.36 9.28 -6.70
CA ARG A 395 -14.62 9.00 -7.39
C ARG A 395 -15.51 10.24 -7.32
N GLU A 396 -15.95 10.75 -8.47
CA GLU A 396 -17.01 11.76 -8.49
C GLU A 396 -18.36 11.07 -8.25
N SER A 397 -19.29 11.76 -7.58
CA SER A 397 -20.58 11.20 -7.12
C SER A 397 -21.48 10.66 -8.25
N GLU A 398 -21.19 10.97 -9.51
CA GLU A 398 -21.90 10.50 -10.70
C GLU A 398 -21.07 9.54 -11.58
N GLU A 399 -19.77 9.35 -11.30
CA GLU A 399 -18.88 8.51 -12.09
C GLU A 399 -18.71 7.11 -11.45
N GLU A 400 -18.78 6.05 -12.27
CA GLU A 400 -18.54 4.68 -11.81
C GLU A 400 -17.05 4.39 -11.57
N GLU A 401 -16.16 5.07 -12.30
CA GLU A 401 -14.71 4.85 -12.28
C GLU A 401 -13.96 5.89 -11.45
N GLU A 402 -12.92 5.47 -10.73
CA GLU A 402 -11.99 6.41 -10.07
C GLU A 402 -11.02 7.03 -11.08
N HIS A 403 -10.67 8.29 -10.87
CA HIS A 403 -9.68 9.00 -11.69
C HIS A 403 -8.61 9.69 -10.85
N LEU A 404 -7.39 9.78 -11.39
CA LEU A 404 -6.31 10.55 -10.79
C LEU A 404 -6.62 12.04 -10.92
N ARG A 405 -6.80 12.71 -9.78
CA ARG A 405 -7.16 14.14 -9.70
C ARG A 405 -6.28 14.87 -8.71
N LEU A 406 -5.97 16.12 -9.05
CA LEU A 406 -5.49 17.10 -8.08
C LEU A 406 -6.68 17.74 -7.38
N SER A 407 -6.49 18.07 -6.11
CA SER A 407 -7.44 18.86 -5.36
C SER A 407 -6.74 20.03 -4.71
N ALA A 408 -7.41 21.17 -4.64
CA ALA A 408 -6.92 22.36 -3.98
C ALA A 408 -7.62 22.54 -2.63
N VAL A 409 -6.86 22.99 -1.64
CA VAL A 409 -7.40 23.44 -0.35
C VAL A 409 -7.59 24.95 -0.42
N SER A 410 -8.79 25.41 -0.06
CA SER A 410 -9.14 26.81 0.07
C SER A 410 -9.65 27.10 1.48
N TRP A 411 -9.29 28.26 2.00
CA TRP A 411 -9.79 28.76 3.28
C TRP A 411 -10.97 29.69 2.99
N GLY A 412 -12.17 29.30 3.40
CA GLY A 412 -13.39 30.07 3.22
C GLY A 412 -13.94 30.55 4.56
N ARG A 413 -14.61 31.71 4.56
CA ARG A 413 -15.36 32.21 5.73
C ARG A 413 -16.82 31.82 5.55
N GLU A 414 -17.35 30.96 6.40
CA GLU A 414 -18.75 30.55 6.43
C GLU A 414 -19.46 31.12 7.67
N ALA A 415 -20.79 31.08 7.69
CA ALA A 415 -21.61 31.50 8.84
C ALA A 415 -21.40 30.51 10.01
N GLY A 416 -20.30 30.67 10.73
CA GLY A 416 -19.87 29.76 11.80
C GLY A 416 -18.36 29.73 12.05
N GLY A 417 -17.54 30.36 11.18
CA GLY A 417 -16.08 30.42 11.34
C GLY A 417 -15.33 30.25 10.02
N TYR A 418 -14.00 30.11 10.08
CA TYR A 418 -13.21 29.71 8.92
C TYR A 418 -13.31 28.19 8.71
N ARG A 419 -13.55 27.78 7.47
CA ARG A 419 -13.62 26.37 7.09
C ARG A 419 -12.63 26.06 5.96
N LEU A 420 -11.92 24.95 6.14
CA LEU A 420 -11.13 24.31 5.11
C LEU A 420 -12.06 23.62 4.11
N LYS A 421 -12.06 24.10 2.87
CA LYS A 421 -12.80 23.49 1.77
C LYS A 421 -11.82 22.95 0.74
N ARG A 422 -11.96 21.66 0.44
CA ARG A 422 -11.19 21.00 -0.63
C ARG A 422 -12.05 20.86 -1.87
N THR A 423 -11.53 21.28 -3.01
CA THR A 423 -12.20 21.23 -4.32
C THR A 423 -11.38 20.44 -5.31
N LEU A 424 -12.03 19.62 -6.13
CA LEU A 424 -11.37 18.93 -7.23
C LEU A 424 -11.01 19.94 -8.32
N ASN A 425 -9.77 19.87 -8.80
CA ASN A 425 -9.32 20.72 -9.88
C ASN A 425 -9.71 20.10 -11.22
N GLU A 426 -9.96 20.97 -12.21
CA GLU A 426 -9.94 20.54 -13.60
C GLU A 426 -8.59 19.90 -13.95
N THR A 427 -8.58 19.05 -14.97
CA THR A 427 -7.36 18.37 -15.41
C THR A 427 -6.33 19.36 -15.90
N SER A 428 -5.24 19.48 -15.14
CA SER A 428 -4.12 20.38 -15.42
C SER A 428 -2.98 19.65 -16.14
N ASN A 429 -1.99 20.40 -16.63
CA ASN A 429 -0.77 19.76 -17.16
C ASN A 429 -0.07 18.97 -16.06
N LEU A 430 -0.03 19.52 -14.84
CA LEU A 430 0.54 18.84 -13.68
C LEU A 430 -0.07 17.44 -13.47
N SER A 431 -1.41 17.34 -13.46
CA SER A 431 -2.08 16.06 -13.26
C SER A 431 -1.78 15.04 -14.37
N GLN A 432 -1.70 15.48 -15.62
CA GLN A 432 -1.41 14.59 -16.75
C GLN A 432 0.03 14.08 -16.70
N LEU A 433 0.99 14.95 -16.36
CA LEU A 433 2.39 14.55 -16.22
C LEU A 433 2.60 13.56 -15.07
N GLN A 434 1.90 13.77 -13.95
CA GLN A 434 1.92 12.80 -12.85
C GLN A 434 1.32 11.47 -13.28
N SER A 435 0.24 11.46 -14.07
CA SER A 435 -0.30 10.23 -14.66
C SER A 435 0.73 9.53 -15.56
N VAL A 436 1.49 10.26 -16.37
CA VAL A 436 2.60 9.68 -17.15
C VAL A 436 3.57 8.96 -16.22
N ARG A 437 4.12 9.65 -15.21
CA ARG A 437 5.08 9.05 -14.27
C ARG A 437 4.49 7.85 -13.52
N TYR A 438 3.24 7.97 -13.08
CA TYR A 438 2.57 6.93 -12.31
C TYR A 438 2.37 5.63 -13.12
N PHE A 439 1.97 5.74 -14.40
CA PHE A 439 1.68 4.57 -15.23
C PHE A 439 2.87 3.97 -15.97
N SER A 440 3.90 4.78 -16.26
CA SER A 440 5.09 4.37 -17.03
C SER A 440 6.34 4.16 -16.18
N GLY A 441 6.42 4.76 -15.00
CA GLY A 441 7.54 4.57 -14.07
C GLY A 441 7.49 3.23 -13.33
N GLU A 442 8.53 2.97 -12.54
CA GLU A 442 8.55 1.80 -11.66
C GLU A 442 7.49 1.95 -10.56
N ARG A 443 6.34 1.25 -10.75
CA ARG A 443 5.15 1.42 -9.90
C ARG A 443 5.39 1.16 -8.42
N SER A 444 6.28 0.23 -8.10
CA SER A 444 6.64 -0.15 -6.74
C SER A 444 7.48 0.90 -6.00
N ALA A 445 8.14 1.79 -6.74
CA ALA A 445 9.14 2.70 -6.18
C ALA A 445 8.83 4.19 -6.39
N GLN A 446 8.17 4.56 -7.49
CA GLN A 446 7.78 5.94 -7.81
C GLN A 446 8.92 6.96 -7.55
N TYR A 447 10.15 6.66 -8.00
CA TYR A 447 11.38 7.40 -7.62
C TYR A 447 11.28 8.93 -7.75
N TRP A 448 10.56 9.42 -8.76
CA TRP A 448 10.33 10.84 -9.04
C TRP A 448 9.72 11.60 -7.85
N LEU A 449 8.98 10.93 -6.96
CA LEU A 449 8.42 11.55 -5.76
C LEU A 449 9.51 12.06 -4.81
N THR A 450 10.67 11.41 -4.77
CA THR A 450 11.77 11.82 -3.89
C THR A 450 12.26 13.22 -4.27
N SER A 451 12.69 13.39 -5.52
CA SER A 451 13.16 14.68 -6.02
C SER A 451 12.03 15.70 -6.03
N PHE A 452 10.83 15.34 -6.48
CA PHE A 452 9.72 16.28 -6.58
C PHE A 452 9.28 16.83 -5.22
N LEU A 453 9.01 15.96 -4.24
CA LEU A 453 8.61 16.40 -2.90
C LEU A 453 9.76 17.12 -2.20
N GLY A 454 10.99 16.59 -2.29
CA GLY A 454 12.16 17.22 -1.66
C GLY A 454 12.46 18.63 -2.19
N ARG A 455 12.24 18.88 -3.49
CA ARG A 455 12.39 20.23 -4.07
C ARG A 455 11.25 21.17 -3.68
N LEU A 456 10.00 20.67 -3.57
CA LEU A 456 8.87 21.45 -3.05
C LEU A 456 9.08 21.90 -1.60
N LEU A 457 9.89 21.15 -0.86
CA LEU A 457 10.25 21.38 0.53
C LEU A 457 11.23 22.57 0.72
N GLU A 458 11.78 23.15 -0.35
CA GLU A 458 12.68 24.31 -0.28
C GLU A 458 11.97 25.63 0.06
N ARG A 459 10.65 25.71 -0.21
CA ARG A 459 9.87 26.94 -0.03
C ARG A 459 8.47 26.61 0.50
N PRO A 460 7.87 27.47 1.34
CA PRO A 460 6.58 27.20 1.97
C PRO A 460 5.39 27.33 1.02
N SER A 461 5.56 28.00 -0.13
CA SER A 461 4.47 28.27 -1.07
C SER A 461 4.94 28.16 -2.50
N TRP A 462 4.09 27.59 -3.35
CA TRP A 462 4.32 27.42 -4.78
C TRP A 462 3.06 27.77 -5.57
N THR A 463 3.23 28.33 -6.76
CA THR A 463 2.15 28.47 -7.73
C THR A 463 2.04 27.20 -8.58
N LEU A 464 0.85 26.92 -9.14
CA LEU A 464 0.64 25.77 -10.01
C LEU A 464 1.63 25.75 -11.19
N ALA A 465 1.93 26.91 -11.78
CA ALA A 465 2.86 27.02 -12.91
C ALA A 465 4.31 26.68 -12.51
N GLU A 466 4.76 27.10 -11.33
CA GLU A 466 6.10 26.74 -10.83
C GLU A 466 6.22 25.25 -10.53
N VAL A 467 5.18 24.65 -9.94
CA VAL A 467 5.15 23.21 -9.66
C VAL A 467 5.09 22.39 -10.96
N GLU A 468 4.32 22.85 -11.95
CA GLU A 468 4.31 22.27 -13.30
C GLU A 468 5.72 22.28 -13.90
N HIS A 469 6.38 23.44 -13.92
CA HIS A 469 7.73 23.57 -14.46
C HIS A 469 8.76 22.72 -13.70
N LEU A 470 8.64 22.62 -12.38
CA LEU A 470 9.51 21.79 -11.55
C LEU A 470 9.37 20.31 -11.91
N LEU A 471 8.15 19.79 -12.01
CA LEU A 471 7.93 18.38 -12.35
C LEU A 471 8.36 18.09 -13.80
N GLU A 472 8.14 19.00 -14.74
CA GLU A 472 8.61 18.87 -16.12
C GLU A 472 10.14 18.75 -16.18
N GLY A 473 10.86 19.61 -15.45
CA GLY A 473 12.31 19.53 -15.38
C GLY A 473 12.80 18.21 -14.80
N ILE A 474 12.19 17.74 -13.70
CA ILE A 474 12.53 16.45 -13.09
C ILE A 474 12.23 15.29 -14.03
N ASP A 475 11.06 15.27 -14.68
CA ASP A 475 10.70 14.20 -15.61
C ASP A 475 11.66 14.14 -16.80
N ASN A 476 12.01 15.29 -17.40
CA ASN A 476 12.94 15.37 -18.52
C ASN A 476 14.34 14.88 -18.15
N GLN A 477 14.82 15.23 -16.96
CA GLN A 477 16.11 14.75 -16.46
C GLN A 477 16.05 13.23 -16.20
N LEU A 478 14.98 12.74 -15.58
CA LEU A 478 14.80 11.31 -15.30
C LEU A 478 14.57 10.48 -16.56
N SER A 479 14.10 11.05 -17.66
CA SER A 479 13.91 10.31 -18.93
C SER A 479 15.18 10.18 -19.76
N LEU A 480 16.16 11.04 -19.52
CA LEU A 480 17.42 11.08 -20.27
C LEU A 480 18.64 10.66 -19.43
N THR A 481 18.49 10.53 -18.11
CA THR A 481 19.58 10.18 -17.20
C THR A 481 20.27 8.87 -17.57
N THR A 482 21.60 8.85 -17.48
CA THR A 482 22.41 7.62 -17.61
C THR A 482 22.54 6.87 -16.29
N LEU A 483 22.30 7.54 -15.15
CA LEU A 483 22.20 6.94 -13.83
C LEU A 483 20.95 6.09 -13.67
N THR A 484 20.93 5.20 -12.67
CA THR A 484 19.70 4.50 -12.32
C THR A 484 18.63 5.49 -11.81
N GLN A 485 17.34 5.19 -12.00
CA GLN A 485 16.26 6.07 -11.53
C GLN A 485 16.35 6.38 -10.02
N LYS A 486 16.86 5.43 -9.22
CA LYS A 486 17.10 5.63 -7.78
C LYS A 486 18.15 6.71 -7.55
N GLU A 487 19.34 6.54 -8.13
CA GLU A 487 20.46 7.48 -7.97
C GLU A 487 20.11 8.87 -8.52
N ALA A 488 19.55 8.93 -9.73
CA ALA A 488 19.12 10.18 -10.35
C ALA A 488 18.08 10.91 -9.48
N SER A 489 17.08 10.20 -8.94
CA SER A 489 16.07 10.82 -8.06
C SER A 489 16.64 11.38 -6.76
N PHE A 490 17.72 10.81 -6.22
CA PHE A 490 18.40 11.35 -5.04
C PHE A 490 19.28 12.55 -5.42
N ALA A 491 20.03 12.45 -6.52
CA ALA A 491 20.87 13.54 -7.01
C ALA A 491 20.05 14.80 -7.37
N LEU A 492 18.86 14.62 -7.96
CA LEU A 492 17.93 15.71 -8.32
C LEU A 492 17.26 16.39 -7.11
N LEU A 493 17.49 15.92 -5.87
CA LEU A 493 17.18 16.71 -4.68
C LEU A 493 18.07 17.98 -4.62
N GLY A 494 19.26 17.91 -5.19
CA GLY A 494 20.10 19.07 -5.43
C GLY A 494 19.53 19.96 -6.55
N LYS A 495 20.05 21.19 -6.65
CA LYS A 495 19.69 22.15 -7.72
C LYS A 495 20.43 21.90 -9.04
N GLY A 496 21.28 20.88 -9.10
CA GLY A 496 22.03 20.50 -10.30
C GLY A 496 21.22 19.63 -11.25
N ASN A 497 21.70 19.55 -12.49
CA ASN A 497 21.28 18.54 -13.44
C ASN A 497 22.03 17.23 -13.16
N VAL A 498 21.44 16.11 -13.56
CA VAL A 498 22.12 14.81 -13.55
C VAL A 498 22.71 14.54 -14.94
N ASP A 499 23.72 13.67 -14.99
CA ASP A 499 24.29 13.22 -16.25
C ASP A 499 23.21 12.56 -17.11
N ALA A 500 22.96 13.14 -18.27
CA ALA A 500 21.86 12.77 -19.15
C ALA A 500 22.33 12.73 -20.62
N ASP A 501 21.78 11.78 -21.36
CA ASP A 501 21.93 11.68 -22.81
C ASP A 501 21.24 12.86 -23.51
N ASP A 502 21.63 13.12 -24.76
CA ASP A 502 20.97 14.12 -25.59
C ASP A 502 19.58 13.61 -26.02
N ILE A 503 18.60 14.52 -26.09
CA ILE A 503 17.28 14.21 -26.65
C ILE A 503 17.39 13.72 -28.12
N GLU A 504 18.45 14.11 -28.83
CA GLU A 504 18.72 13.61 -30.19
C GLU A 504 18.99 12.10 -30.25
N ASP A 505 19.55 11.49 -29.20
CA ASP A 505 19.74 10.03 -29.15
C ASP A 505 18.39 9.31 -29.09
N VAL A 506 17.45 9.86 -28.30
CA VAL A 506 16.08 9.38 -28.25
C VAL A 506 15.37 9.61 -29.57
N CYS A 507 15.50 10.81 -30.16
CA CYS A 507 14.86 11.11 -31.45
C CYS A 507 15.39 10.20 -32.57
N THR A 508 16.67 9.84 -32.52
CA THR A 508 17.29 8.87 -33.44
C THR A 508 16.68 7.49 -33.27
N LYS A 509 16.52 7.00 -32.02
CA LYS A 509 15.85 5.73 -31.74
C LYS A 509 14.39 5.73 -32.20
N LEU A 510 13.65 6.80 -31.91
CA LEU A 510 12.25 6.98 -32.34
C LEU A 510 12.09 7.14 -33.87
N SER A 511 13.20 7.38 -34.58
CA SER A 511 13.22 7.43 -36.04
C SER A 511 13.37 6.05 -36.70
N GLN A 512 13.68 5.01 -35.94
CA GLN A 512 13.84 3.64 -36.44
C GLN A 512 12.51 2.86 -36.41
N PRO A 513 12.29 1.88 -37.30
CA PRO A 513 11.07 1.08 -37.33
C PRO A 513 11.08 -0.02 -36.23
N LEU A 514 10.94 0.37 -34.96
CA LEU A 514 10.99 -0.55 -33.82
C LEU A 514 9.63 -1.18 -33.47
N GLY A 515 8.53 -0.70 -34.04
CA GLY A 515 7.21 -1.30 -33.87
C GLY A 515 6.78 -1.35 -32.40
N THR A 516 6.44 -2.53 -31.91
CA THR A 516 6.00 -2.74 -30.52
C THR A 516 7.15 -2.72 -29.51
N ALA A 517 8.42 -2.62 -29.94
CA ALA A 517 9.58 -2.58 -29.05
C ALA A 517 9.88 -1.18 -28.49
N PHE A 518 9.17 -0.13 -28.94
CA PHE A 518 9.30 1.21 -28.36
C PHE A 518 8.88 1.23 -26.89
N GLU A 519 9.64 1.96 -26.07
CA GLU A 519 9.29 2.14 -24.67
C GLU A 519 7.96 2.89 -24.52
N HIS A 520 7.06 2.35 -23.70
CA HIS A 520 5.74 2.94 -23.45
C HIS A 520 5.80 4.37 -22.89
N TYR A 521 6.89 4.72 -22.20
CA TYR A 521 7.13 6.06 -21.68
C TYR A 521 7.04 7.12 -22.80
N TRP A 522 7.68 6.91 -23.96
CA TRP A 522 7.71 7.90 -25.04
C TRP A 522 6.36 8.14 -25.68
N PHE A 523 5.50 7.11 -25.74
CA PHE A 523 4.10 7.32 -26.14
C PHE A 523 3.36 8.20 -25.14
N GLN A 524 3.45 7.88 -23.85
CA GLN A 524 2.77 8.65 -22.80
C GLN A 524 3.33 10.09 -22.67
N LYS A 525 4.63 10.27 -22.88
CA LYS A 525 5.28 11.59 -22.91
C LYS A 525 4.79 12.42 -24.09
N ILE A 526 4.63 11.83 -25.28
CA ILE A 526 4.03 12.53 -26.43
C ILE A 526 2.57 12.90 -26.17
N GLU A 527 1.77 12.01 -25.57
CA GLU A 527 0.40 12.32 -25.16
C GLU A 527 0.37 13.55 -24.23
N TYR A 528 1.30 13.63 -23.27
CA TYR A 528 1.47 14.79 -22.40
C TYR A 528 1.88 16.06 -23.17
N ILE A 529 2.85 15.97 -24.10
CA ILE A 529 3.31 17.13 -24.87
C ILE A 529 2.19 17.67 -25.78
N LEU A 530 1.42 16.78 -26.41
CA LEU A 530 0.23 17.15 -27.18
C LEU A 530 -0.81 17.83 -26.28
N TRP A 531 -1.06 17.29 -25.09
CA TRP A 531 -1.91 17.94 -24.10
C TRP A 531 -1.38 19.32 -23.71
N ARG A 532 -0.10 19.47 -23.38
CA ARG A 532 0.51 20.76 -23.02
C ARG A 532 0.32 21.80 -24.12
N ASN A 533 0.44 21.38 -25.38
CA ASN A 533 0.28 22.23 -26.56
C ASN A 533 -1.17 22.34 -27.07
N ARG A 534 -2.16 21.72 -26.41
CA ARG A 534 -3.56 21.65 -26.87
C ARG A 534 -4.19 23.01 -27.19
N LYS A 535 -3.80 24.07 -26.49
CA LYS A 535 -4.31 25.43 -26.73
C LYS A 535 -3.80 26.07 -28.02
N LYS A 536 -2.69 25.58 -28.58
CA LYS A 536 -2.14 26.02 -29.88
C LYS A 536 -2.90 25.40 -31.06
N VAL A 537 -3.76 24.42 -30.79
CA VAL A 537 -4.43 23.59 -31.78
C VAL A 537 -5.94 23.79 -31.69
N SER A 538 -6.57 24.35 -32.73
CA SER A 538 -7.99 24.69 -32.72
C SER A 538 -8.93 23.55 -33.13
N TRP A 539 -8.41 22.50 -33.78
CA TRP A 539 -9.22 21.41 -34.34
C TRP A 539 -9.61 20.33 -33.33
N TYR A 540 -9.09 20.38 -32.10
CA TYR A 540 -9.54 19.47 -31.04
C TYR A 540 -10.98 19.79 -30.63
N ASP A 541 -11.79 18.73 -30.52
CA ASP A 541 -13.11 18.80 -29.90
C ASP A 541 -12.96 19.12 -28.41
N LYS A 542 -13.58 20.23 -27.98
CA LYS A 542 -13.46 20.74 -26.61
C LYS A 542 -14.07 19.80 -25.57
N GLU A 543 -15.19 19.14 -25.87
CA GLU A 543 -15.85 18.22 -24.93
C GLU A 543 -15.07 16.92 -24.79
N LYS A 544 -14.58 16.36 -25.91
CA LYS A 544 -13.73 15.16 -25.87
C LYS A 544 -12.42 15.42 -25.15
N LEU A 545 -11.81 16.60 -25.38
CA LEU A 545 -10.58 17.02 -24.71
C LEU A 545 -10.80 17.23 -23.21
N ARG A 546 -11.92 17.81 -22.78
CA ARG A 546 -12.27 17.97 -21.36
C ARG A 546 -12.35 16.63 -20.62
N LYS A 547 -12.76 15.56 -21.31
CA LYS A 547 -12.86 14.19 -20.78
C LYS A 547 -11.57 13.36 -20.93
N TYR A 548 -10.59 13.83 -21.69
CA TYR A 548 -9.35 13.09 -21.95
C TYR A 548 -8.46 12.99 -20.70
N ARG A 549 -8.00 11.78 -20.40
CA ARG A 549 -7.07 11.50 -19.30
C ARG A 549 -6.00 10.53 -19.77
N ILE A 550 -4.76 10.75 -19.35
CA ILE A 550 -3.71 9.74 -19.46
C ILE A 550 -4.01 8.63 -18.45
N THR A 551 -4.14 7.41 -18.95
CA THR A 551 -4.51 6.20 -18.19
C THR A 551 -3.49 5.09 -18.39
N SER A 552 -3.62 4.00 -17.61
CA SER A 552 -2.78 2.81 -17.76
C SER A 552 -3.03 2.15 -19.12
N LYS A 553 -2.04 2.22 -20.00
CA LYS A 553 -2.07 1.64 -21.33
C LYS A 553 -0.78 0.87 -21.59
N ASN A 554 -0.90 -0.26 -22.29
CA ASN A 554 0.19 -1.19 -22.50
C ASN A 554 0.12 -1.91 -23.86
N SER A 555 -0.77 -1.47 -24.75
CA SER A 555 -0.94 -2.08 -26.06
C SER A 555 -0.62 -1.05 -27.14
N VAL A 556 0.42 -1.34 -27.93
CA VAL A 556 0.77 -0.54 -29.10
C VAL A 556 -0.19 -0.93 -30.23
N GLU A 557 -0.85 0.07 -30.80
CA GLU A 557 -1.76 -0.04 -31.93
C GLU A 557 -1.10 0.52 -33.19
N HIS A 558 -1.24 -0.23 -34.28
CA HIS A 558 -0.82 0.19 -35.62
C HIS A 558 -2.01 0.82 -36.33
N VAL A 559 -1.95 2.12 -36.64
CA VAL A 559 -3.05 2.80 -37.32
C VAL A 559 -3.31 2.15 -38.69
N HIS A 560 -2.26 2.05 -39.51
CA HIS A 560 -2.26 1.10 -40.61
C HIS A 560 -1.87 -0.29 -40.09
N ALA A 561 -2.82 -1.22 -40.04
CA ALA A 561 -2.59 -2.56 -39.50
C ALA A 561 -1.60 -3.38 -40.35
N GLN A 562 -0.85 -4.28 -39.72
CA GLN A 562 0.06 -5.21 -40.38
C GLN A 562 -0.67 -6.18 -41.33
N ASN A 563 -1.89 -6.60 -40.96
CA ASN A 563 -2.75 -7.48 -41.75
C ASN A 563 -4.07 -6.78 -42.11
N GLU A 564 -4.00 -5.64 -42.80
CA GLU A 564 -5.20 -4.91 -43.22
C GLU A 564 -6.07 -5.76 -44.16
N ARG A 565 -7.37 -5.88 -43.86
CA ARG A 565 -8.32 -6.72 -44.62
C ARG A 565 -8.45 -6.37 -46.12
N ARG A 566 -7.93 -5.22 -46.58
CA ARG A 566 -8.07 -4.72 -47.96
C ARG A 566 -6.75 -4.60 -48.74
N GLY A 567 -5.63 -5.12 -48.22
CA GLY A 567 -4.43 -5.39 -49.02
C GLY A 567 -3.62 -4.18 -49.52
N ARG A 568 -3.63 -3.05 -48.82
CA ARG A 568 -2.60 -2.01 -49.03
C ARG A 568 -1.40 -2.31 -48.15
N THR A 569 -0.21 -2.25 -48.72
CA THR A 569 1.06 -2.41 -47.99
C THR A 569 1.74 -1.05 -47.90
N VAL A 570 2.14 -0.70 -46.68
CA VAL A 570 2.90 0.51 -46.35
C VAL A 570 4.26 0.03 -45.86
N GLU A 571 5.34 0.67 -46.28
CA GLU A 571 6.70 0.25 -45.88
C GLU A 571 7.01 0.68 -44.43
N ASN A 572 6.47 1.83 -44.01
CA ASN A 572 6.69 2.44 -42.70
C ASN A 572 5.70 1.96 -41.60
N LEU A 573 5.34 0.67 -41.59
CA LEU A 573 4.35 0.12 -40.64
C LEU A 573 4.78 0.28 -39.17
N ASP A 574 6.04 -0.04 -38.88
CA ASP A 574 6.59 -0.08 -37.52
C ASP A 574 7.23 1.24 -37.08
N MET A 575 7.01 2.31 -37.86
CA MET A 575 7.51 3.64 -37.59
C MET A 575 6.68 4.33 -36.52
N PHE A 576 7.32 5.10 -35.62
CA PHE A 576 6.63 5.78 -34.53
C PHE A 576 5.47 6.67 -35.01
N GLY A 577 5.57 7.23 -36.22
CA GLY A 577 4.48 7.99 -36.85
C GLY A 577 3.16 7.22 -37.03
N ASN A 578 3.20 5.90 -37.22
CA ASN A 578 2.04 5.04 -37.46
C ASN A 578 1.47 4.38 -36.19
N LEU A 579 2.13 4.58 -35.04
CA LEU A 579 1.84 3.85 -33.82
C LEU A 579 1.17 4.74 -32.77
N ALA A 580 0.27 4.17 -31.96
CA ALA A 580 -0.27 4.83 -30.77
C ALA A 580 -0.37 3.84 -29.60
N LEU A 581 -0.38 4.34 -28.37
CA LEU A 581 -0.56 3.50 -27.17
C LEU A 581 -2.02 3.55 -26.72
N LEU A 582 -2.63 2.38 -26.56
CA LEU A 582 -4.02 2.16 -26.19
C LEU A 582 -4.15 1.12 -25.08
N SER A 583 -5.34 1.02 -24.49
CA SER A 583 -5.69 -0.13 -23.66
C SER A 583 -5.92 -1.38 -24.52
N PRO A 584 -5.79 -2.60 -23.97
CA PRO A 584 -6.02 -3.83 -24.74
C PRO A 584 -7.43 -3.92 -25.34
N GLY A 585 -8.45 -3.41 -24.64
CA GLY A 585 -9.83 -3.36 -25.13
C GLY A 585 -10.01 -2.40 -26.29
N GLU A 586 -9.43 -1.20 -26.21
CA GLU A 586 -9.42 -0.22 -27.31
C GLU A 586 -8.67 -0.77 -28.53
N ASN A 587 -7.50 -1.38 -28.31
CA ASN A 587 -6.70 -1.98 -29.38
C ASN A 587 -7.44 -3.15 -30.06
N SER A 588 -8.05 -4.03 -29.27
CA SER A 588 -8.87 -5.13 -29.80
C SER A 588 -10.08 -4.62 -30.58
N SER A 589 -10.64 -3.47 -30.21
CA SER A 589 -11.76 -2.85 -30.94
C SER A 589 -11.32 -2.41 -32.34
N PHE A 590 -10.14 -1.82 -32.49
CA PHE A 590 -9.63 -1.42 -33.80
C PHE A 590 -9.08 -2.60 -34.62
N GLY A 591 -8.19 -3.41 -34.05
CA GLY A 591 -7.62 -4.60 -34.69
C GLY A 591 -7.17 -4.40 -36.14
N ASN A 592 -7.54 -5.34 -37.02
CA ASN A 592 -7.19 -5.34 -38.44
C ASN A 592 -8.14 -4.53 -39.34
N LYS A 593 -8.94 -3.61 -38.76
CA LYS A 593 -9.85 -2.74 -39.52
C LYS A 593 -9.03 -1.77 -40.39
N SER A 594 -9.65 -1.28 -41.46
CA SER A 594 -9.00 -0.25 -42.29
C SER A 594 -8.92 1.08 -41.54
N VAL A 595 -7.97 1.93 -41.94
CA VAL A 595 -7.75 3.24 -41.31
C VAL A 595 -9.02 4.11 -41.32
N GLU A 596 -9.82 4.02 -42.39
CA GLU A 596 -11.11 4.72 -42.50
C GLU A 596 -12.11 4.29 -41.43
N VAL A 597 -12.21 2.98 -41.17
CA VAL A 597 -13.12 2.44 -40.16
C VAL A 597 -12.63 2.82 -38.76
N LYS A 598 -11.33 2.68 -38.49
CA LYS A 598 -10.73 3.10 -37.21
C LYS A 598 -11.00 4.58 -36.92
N ARG A 599 -10.85 5.44 -37.94
CA ARG A 599 -11.15 6.87 -37.84
C ARG A 599 -12.62 7.15 -37.53
N SER A 600 -13.55 6.48 -38.20
CA SER A 600 -14.98 6.65 -37.93
C SER A 600 -15.29 6.28 -36.48
N GLU A 601 -14.86 5.10 -36.03
CA GLU A 601 -15.09 4.63 -34.67
C GLU A 601 -14.46 5.54 -33.61
N PHE A 602 -13.25 6.07 -33.87
CA PHE A 602 -12.60 7.04 -33.00
C PHE A 602 -13.42 8.36 -32.90
N ASN A 603 -13.96 8.82 -34.02
CA ASN A 603 -14.77 10.03 -34.08
C ASN A 603 -16.14 9.87 -33.43
N ASP A 604 -16.69 8.66 -33.37
CA ASP A 604 -17.98 8.40 -32.72
C ASP A 604 -17.86 8.28 -31.19
N ARG A 605 -16.65 8.05 -30.65
CA ARG A 605 -16.44 7.91 -29.21
C ARG A 605 -16.58 9.24 -28.45
N PRO A 606 -17.12 9.22 -27.21
CA PRO A 606 -17.45 10.42 -26.43
C PRO A 606 -16.22 11.10 -25.80
N ARG A 607 -15.05 10.46 -25.82
CA ARG A 607 -13.77 10.99 -25.33
C ARG A 607 -12.65 10.61 -26.28
N TYR A 608 -11.56 11.38 -26.28
CA TYR A 608 -10.35 10.95 -26.97
C TYR A 608 -9.73 9.76 -26.23
N GLU A 609 -9.41 8.71 -26.97
CA GLU A 609 -8.62 7.60 -26.44
C GLU A 609 -7.15 7.97 -26.44
N SER A 610 -6.66 8.60 -27.51
CA SER A 610 -5.28 9.08 -27.66
C SER A 610 -5.28 10.40 -28.42
N LEU A 611 -4.54 11.38 -27.92
CA LEU A 611 -4.33 12.66 -28.60
C LEU A 611 -3.44 12.48 -29.83
N LYS A 612 -2.52 11.51 -29.80
CA LYS A 612 -1.70 11.15 -30.96
C LYS A 612 -2.57 10.56 -32.07
N LEU A 613 -3.53 9.68 -31.75
CA LEU A 613 -4.51 9.20 -32.73
C LEU A 613 -5.39 10.32 -33.27
N ALA A 614 -5.85 11.25 -32.42
CA ALA A 614 -6.59 12.42 -32.88
C ALA A 614 -5.76 13.24 -33.89
N HIS A 615 -4.47 13.39 -33.65
CA HIS A 615 -3.55 14.07 -34.57
C HIS A 615 -3.41 13.34 -35.91
N ILE A 616 -3.24 12.01 -35.88
CA ILE A 616 -3.20 11.17 -37.08
C ILE A 616 -4.49 11.27 -37.88
N PHE A 617 -5.65 11.06 -37.24
CA PHE A 617 -6.94 11.10 -37.93
C PHE A 617 -7.31 12.49 -38.45
N ASN A 618 -6.84 13.55 -37.80
CA ASN A 618 -6.97 14.91 -38.33
C ASN A 618 -6.15 15.12 -39.61
N LEU A 619 -4.94 14.55 -39.74
CA LEU A 619 -4.13 14.63 -40.97
C LEU A 619 -4.78 13.89 -42.17
N ILE A 620 -5.69 12.95 -41.90
CA ILE A 620 -6.47 12.22 -42.91
C ILE A 620 -7.75 13.01 -43.29
N SER A 621 -8.01 14.13 -42.62
CA SER A 621 -9.17 15.00 -42.87
C SER A 621 -8.83 16.04 -43.94
N GLY A 622 -9.18 15.78 -45.20
CA GLY A 622 -8.93 16.68 -46.34
C GLY A 622 -9.27 16.01 -47.68
N ASP A 623 -8.78 16.58 -48.80
CA ASP A 623 -8.99 16.06 -50.16
C ASP A 623 -8.35 14.68 -50.38
N ASP A 624 -7.27 14.39 -49.66
CA ASP A 624 -6.60 13.08 -49.67
C ASP A 624 -6.87 12.31 -48.37
N LYS A 625 -7.78 11.34 -48.46
CA LYS A 625 -8.22 10.47 -47.36
C LYS A 625 -7.28 9.27 -47.11
N THR A 626 -6.13 9.21 -47.77
CA THR A 626 -5.20 8.08 -47.59
C THR A 626 -4.26 8.30 -46.40
N TRP A 627 -3.83 7.21 -45.76
CA TRP A 627 -2.75 7.21 -44.78
C TRP A 627 -1.61 6.37 -45.36
N ASN A 628 -0.58 7.05 -45.87
CA ASN A 628 0.50 6.48 -46.67
C ASN A 628 1.87 6.75 -46.01
N ASP A 629 2.94 6.22 -46.62
CA ASP A 629 4.32 6.36 -46.14
C ASP A 629 4.74 7.83 -45.93
N GLU A 630 4.37 8.73 -46.84
CA GLU A 630 4.69 10.16 -46.74
C GLU A 630 4.03 10.82 -45.52
N LYS A 631 2.74 10.53 -45.27
CA LYS A 631 2.02 11.06 -44.09
C LYS A 631 2.51 10.46 -42.79
N ILE A 632 2.90 9.19 -42.78
CA ILE A 632 3.52 8.54 -41.62
C ILE A 632 4.85 9.22 -41.28
N ALA A 633 5.72 9.43 -42.27
CA ALA A 633 6.99 10.10 -42.08
C ALA A 633 6.80 11.56 -41.63
N SER A 634 5.86 12.29 -42.23
CA SER A 634 5.52 13.67 -41.84
C SER A 634 4.99 13.76 -40.41
N HIS A 635 4.11 12.83 -40.02
CA HIS A 635 3.59 12.76 -38.65
C HIS A 635 4.69 12.41 -37.65
N GLN A 636 5.56 11.46 -37.98
CA GLN A 636 6.72 11.14 -37.16
C GLN A 636 7.60 12.37 -36.94
N GLN A 637 7.98 13.07 -38.01
CA GLN A 637 8.80 14.27 -37.91
C GLN A 637 8.13 15.36 -37.06
N SER A 638 6.81 15.49 -37.15
CA SER A 638 6.03 16.41 -36.30
C SER A 638 6.13 16.04 -34.81
N MET A 639 6.01 14.74 -34.46
CA MET A 639 6.16 14.28 -33.08
C MET A 639 7.59 14.47 -32.55
N LEU A 640 8.61 14.19 -33.36
CA LEU A 640 10.01 14.41 -33.00
C LEU A 640 10.32 15.90 -32.81
N THR A 641 9.76 16.77 -33.65
CA THR A 641 9.92 18.22 -33.51
C THR A 641 9.29 18.73 -32.20
N LEU A 642 8.12 18.19 -31.82
CA LEU A 642 7.48 18.50 -30.54
C LEU A 642 8.32 18.03 -29.34
N LEU A 643 8.98 16.87 -29.44
CA LEU A 643 9.92 16.40 -28.42
C LEU A 643 11.11 17.34 -28.30
N ARG A 644 11.83 17.62 -29.39
CA ARG A 644 12.98 18.54 -29.39
C ARG A 644 12.63 19.86 -28.71
N HIS A 645 11.57 20.52 -29.17
CA HIS A 645 11.12 21.79 -28.62
C HIS A 645 10.73 21.73 -27.13
N HIS A 646 10.28 20.57 -26.64
CA HIS A 646 9.93 20.39 -25.23
C HIS A 646 11.16 20.22 -24.33
N TYR A 647 12.22 19.60 -24.85
CA TYR A 647 13.46 19.33 -24.10
C TYR A 647 14.49 20.47 -24.19
N GLY A 648 14.37 21.36 -25.18
CA GLY A 648 15.19 22.56 -25.32
C GLY A 648 15.86 22.60 -26.68
#